data_AF-A0A851L7F5-F1
#
_entry.id   AF-A0A851L7F5-F1
#
_cell.length_a   1.000
_cell.length_b   1.000
_cell.length_c   1.000
_cell.angle_alpha   90.00
_cell.angle_beta   90.00
_cell.angle_gamma   90.00
#
_symmetry.space_group_name_H-M   'P 1'
#
loop_
_entity.id
_entity.type
_entity.pdbx_description
1 polymer ?
#
loop_
_entity_poly.entity_id
_entity_poly.type
_entity_poly.pdbx_seq_one_letter_code
_entity_poly.pdbx_strand_id
1 'polypeptide(L)'
;TSSSTMVDFLAENNLCGQAILRIVSCGNAIIAELLRLSEFIPGVFRLKDKADQQKYGDIIFDFSYFKGPEICEGKLEAKPELLDLDEEFRENNIEILTRFYLAFQSVHKYIVDLNRYLDDLNEGIYIQQTLETVLLNEDGKQLLCEALYLYGVMLLVIDQKIEGEVRERMLVSYYRYSAARSSADSNLDDICKLLRSTGYSSQPGAKRPPNYPESYFSRVPISETFISMVIGRLRSDDIYNQVSAYPLPEHRSTALATQAAMLYVILYFDPSILHTQQAKMREIVDKYFPDNWVKNNSVLKLFPEFNVTGTIFFLFTACIIENTNDYIDATFVYSKASRYAAATERVHTQVQQFLKEGCLREELVLDNIPKLLNCLRDCNVAIRWLMLHTADTASDPNNKRLRQIKDQILTDSRYNPRILFQLLLDTAQFEFILKEVMCCCLLQCFPLNGRTAEDLNSSSTLTTQSTYIKNDYFDLLVVKNLQAWFREISKQIMSLNYDDSTAAGRKTVQLIQALEEVQEFHQLETNLQVCQFLADTRKFLHQMIRTINIKEEVLITMQIVGDLSYAWQLIDSFTSIMQESIRVSPSMVTKLRATFLKLASALDLPLLRINQANSPDLLSVSQYYSGELVSYVRKVLQIIPESMFTSLLKIIKLQTHDIIEVPTRLDKDKLRDYAQLGPRYEV
;
A
#
# COMPACT_ATOMS: atom_id res chain seq x y z
N THR A 1 -1.21 -20.69 -33.76
CA THR A 1 -2.33 -21.41 -33.11
C THR A 1 -3.14 -20.38 -32.36
N SER A 2 -4.43 -20.38 -32.59
CA SER A 2 -5.43 -19.34 -32.27
C SER A 2 -5.33 -18.79 -30.85
N SER A 3 -4.88 -17.55 -30.70
CA SER A 3 -5.20 -16.72 -29.53
C SER A 3 -6.70 -16.41 -29.61
N SER A 4 -7.52 -17.21 -28.93
CA SER A 4 -8.85 -16.74 -28.55
C SER A 4 -8.65 -15.41 -27.83
N THR A 5 -9.19 -14.33 -28.36
CA THR A 5 -9.48 -13.13 -27.58
C THR A 5 -10.32 -13.58 -26.40
N MET A 6 -9.69 -13.88 -25.26
CA MET A 6 -10.41 -14.12 -24.03
C MET A 6 -11.22 -12.86 -23.79
N VAL A 7 -12.55 -13.02 -23.79
CA VAL A 7 -13.45 -11.96 -23.36
C VAL A 7 -12.96 -11.53 -21.98
N ASP A 8 -12.62 -10.25 -21.84
CA ASP A 8 -12.17 -9.66 -20.58
C ASP A 8 -13.19 -10.03 -19.48
N PHE A 9 -12.70 -10.68 -18.42
CA PHE A 9 -13.57 -11.20 -17.36
C PHE A 9 -14.30 -10.06 -16.65
N LEU A 10 -13.68 -8.88 -16.58
CA LEU A 10 -14.22 -7.69 -15.95
C LEU A 10 -14.96 -6.79 -16.94
N ALA A 11 -15.16 -7.20 -18.19
CA ALA A 11 -15.95 -6.44 -19.14
C ALA A 11 -17.39 -6.22 -18.64
N GLU A 12 -17.98 -5.06 -18.96
CA GLU A 12 -19.33 -4.69 -18.50
C GLU A 12 -20.42 -5.68 -18.94
N ASN A 13 -20.20 -6.39 -20.06
CA ASN A 13 -21.11 -7.41 -20.57
C ASN A 13 -20.96 -8.78 -19.90
N ASN A 14 -19.90 -9.01 -19.11
CA ASN A 14 -19.71 -10.23 -18.36
C ASN A 14 -20.35 -10.11 -16.97
N LEU A 15 -21.63 -10.47 -16.88
CA LEU A 15 -22.40 -10.41 -15.63
C LEU A 15 -21.79 -11.23 -14.50
N CYS A 16 -21.11 -12.34 -14.81
CA CYS A 16 -20.45 -13.19 -13.81
C CYS A 16 -19.28 -12.46 -13.15
N GLY A 17 -18.38 -11.87 -13.95
CA GLY A 17 -17.26 -11.11 -13.44
C GLY A 17 -17.69 -9.82 -12.74
N GLN A 18 -18.69 -9.13 -13.28
CA GLN A 18 -19.27 -7.93 -12.68
C GLN A 18 -19.94 -8.19 -11.33
N ALA A 19 -20.60 -9.34 -11.15
CA ALA A 19 -21.24 -9.69 -9.89
C ALA A 19 -20.21 -9.88 -8.76
N ILE A 20 -19.17 -10.69 -8.98
CA ILE A 20 -18.12 -10.90 -7.98
C ILE A 20 -17.29 -9.63 -7.74
N LEU A 21 -17.01 -8.85 -8.79
CA LEU A 21 -16.32 -7.56 -8.67
C LEU A 21 -17.09 -6.58 -7.78
N ARG A 22 -18.42 -6.51 -7.93
CA ARG A 22 -19.28 -5.68 -7.05
C ARG A 22 -19.27 -6.18 -5.61
N ILE A 23 -19.32 -7.48 -5.38
CA ILE A 23 -19.21 -8.05 -4.03
C ILE A 23 -17.88 -7.61 -3.40
N VAL A 24 -16.75 -7.84 -4.06
CA VAL A 24 -15.41 -7.47 -3.55
C VAL A 24 -15.28 -5.95 -3.33
N SER A 25 -15.81 -5.14 -4.24
CA SER A 25 -15.89 -3.68 -4.11
C SER A 25 -16.67 -3.26 -2.85
N CYS A 26 -17.88 -3.80 -2.64
CA CYS A 26 -18.67 -3.58 -1.43
C CYS A 26 -17.91 -3.99 -0.18
N GLY A 27 -17.12 -5.07 -0.24
CA GLY A 27 -16.34 -5.53 0.90
C GLY A 27 -15.32 -4.50 1.40
N ASN A 28 -14.58 -3.89 0.46
CA ASN A 28 -13.64 -2.80 0.77
C ASN A 28 -14.36 -1.58 1.38
N ALA A 29 -15.53 -1.23 0.86
CA ALA A 29 -16.34 -0.13 1.40
C ALA A 29 -16.85 -0.41 2.83
N ILE A 30 -17.32 -1.63 3.09
CA ILE A 30 -17.79 -2.06 4.43
C ILE A 30 -16.66 -1.94 5.46
N ILE A 31 -15.45 -2.41 5.12
CA ILE A 31 -14.30 -2.33 6.02
C ILE A 31 -13.96 -0.87 6.36
N ALA A 32 -13.91 0.00 5.35
CA ALA A 32 -13.64 1.41 5.56
C ALA A 32 -14.69 2.06 6.48
N GLU A 33 -15.97 1.71 6.30
CA GLU A 33 -17.04 2.20 7.17
C GLU A 33 -16.96 1.65 8.60
N LEU A 34 -16.62 0.36 8.77
CA LEU A 34 -16.41 -0.23 10.10
C LEU A 34 -15.25 0.44 10.84
N LEU A 35 -14.13 0.68 10.16
CA LEU A 35 -12.98 1.36 10.74
C LEU A 35 -13.33 2.80 11.12
N ARG A 36 -14.01 3.53 10.23
CA ARG A 36 -14.49 4.89 10.49
C ARG A 36 -15.40 4.91 11.72
N LEU A 37 -16.41 4.05 11.76
CA LEU A 37 -17.36 3.96 12.88
C LEU A 37 -16.69 3.58 14.20
N SER A 38 -15.61 2.81 14.16
CA SER A 38 -14.91 2.41 15.39
C SER A 38 -14.35 3.58 16.21
N GLU A 39 -14.11 4.73 15.57
CA GLU A 39 -13.66 5.96 16.24
C GLU A 39 -14.81 6.73 16.89
N PHE A 40 -16.06 6.46 16.49
CA PHE A 40 -17.27 7.16 16.92
C PHE A 40 -18.17 6.31 17.82
N ILE A 41 -17.64 5.25 18.45
CA ILE A 41 -18.39 4.45 19.42
C ILE A 41 -18.74 5.34 20.63
N PRO A 42 -20.04 5.56 20.95
CA PRO A 42 -20.40 6.40 22.09
C PRO A 42 -19.93 5.78 23.40
N GLY A 43 -19.25 6.58 24.23
CA GLY A 43 -18.63 6.11 25.49
C GLY A 43 -19.63 5.46 26.45
N VAL A 44 -20.87 5.95 26.47
CA VAL A 44 -21.96 5.46 27.33
C VAL A 44 -22.27 3.97 27.16
N PHE A 45 -22.10 3.40 25.95
CA PHE A 45 -22.33 1.96 25.74
C PHE A 45 -21.24 1.08 26.33
N ARG A 46 -20.06 1.64 26.63
CA ARG A 46 -18.97 0.91 27.30
C ARG A 46 -19.27 0.69 28.78
N LEU A 47 -20.05 1.58 29.41
CA LEU A 47 -20.37 1.54 30.85
C LEU A 47 -19.12 1.35 31.73
N LYS A 48 -18.00 2.00 31.39
CA LYS A 48 -16.73 1.85 32.12
C LYS A 48 -16.73 2.63 33.44
N ASP A 49 -17.40 3.77 33.46
CA ASP A 49 -17.46 4.65 34.63
C ASP A 49 -18.63 4.30 35.54
N LYS A 50 -18.42 4.39 36.86
CA LYS A 50 -19.48 4.15 37.86
C LYS A 50 -20.66 5.11 37.70
N ALA A 51 -20.40 6.34 37.23
CA ALA A 51 -21.44 7.32 36.96
C ALA A 51 -22.36 6.86 35.82
N ASP A 52 -21.78 6.38 34.72
CA ASP A 52 -22.54 5.86 33.58
C ASP A 52 -23.31 4.59 33.94
N GLN A 53 -22.71 3.70 34.74
CA GLN A 53 -23.39 2.51 35.25
C GLN A 53 -24.61 2.86 36.11
N GLN A 54 -24.48 3.86 36.99
CA GLN A 54 -25.57 4.30 37.85
C GLN A 54 -26.67 5.03 37.08
N LYS A 55 -26.31 5.82 36.06
CA LYS A 55 -27.25 6.62 35.28
C LYS A 55 -27.96 5.79 34.21
N TYR A 56 -27.20 5.04 33.41
CA TYR A 56 -27.71 4.39 32.19
C TYR A 56 -27.84 2.85 32.30
N GLY A 57 -27.37 2.24 33.40
CA GLY A 57 -27.38 0.79 33.56
C GLY A 57 -28.77 0.14 33.57
N ASP A 58 -29.81 0.90 33.94
CA ASP A 58 -31.21 0.43 33.94
C ASP A 58 -31.89 0.54 32.56
N ILE A 59 -31.30 1.26 31.59
CA ILE A 59 -31.88 1.47 30.24
C ILE A 59 -31.07 0.82 29.10
N ILE A 60 -29.76 0.61 29.32
CA ILE A 60 -28.86 -0.03 28.34
C ILE A 60 -28.80 -1.53 28.64
N PHE A 61 -29.37 -2.34 27.74
CA PHE A 61 -29.39 -3.79 27.86
C PHE A 61 -28.49 -4.45 26.82
N ASP A 62 -27.92 -5.61 27.14
CA ASP A 62 -27.23 -6.49 26.19
C ASP A 62 -28.18 -7.56 25.64
N PHE A 63 -27.67 -8.59 24.95
CA PHE A 63 -28.50 -9.65 24.37
C PHE A 63 -29.30 -10.48 25.40
N SER A 64 -29.08 -10.32 26.70
CA SER A 64 -29.97 -10.88 27.73
C SER A 64 -31.38 -10.31 27.67
N TYR A 65 -31.57 -9.10 27.12
CA TYR A 65 -32.88 -8.47 26.89
C TYR A 65 -33.85 -9.41 26.15
N PHE A 66 -33.38 -10.10 25.10
CA PHE A 66 -34.20 -10.99 24.29
C PHE A 66 -34.72 -12.23 25.05
N LYS A 67 -34.20 -12.53 26.25
CA LYS A 67 -34.71 -13.63 27.10
C LYS A 67 -35.95 -13.24 27.90
N GLY A 68 -36.20 -11.94 28.11
CA GLY A 68 -37.35 -11.45 28.86
C GLY A 68 -37.62 -9.97 28.60
N PRO A 69 -38.06 -9.59 27.38
CA PRO A 69 -38.33 -8.19 27.03
C PRO A 69 -39.37 -7.55 27.96
N GLU A 70 -40.46 -8.27 28.26
CA GLU A 70 -41.56 -7.79 29.11
C GLU A 70 -41.09 -7.37 30.52
N ILE A 71 -40.10 -8.07 31.07
CA ILE A 71 -39.56 -7.77 32.41
C ILE A 71 -38.72 -6.49 32.36
N CYS A 72 -37.99 -6.28 31.27
CA CYS A 72 -37.15 -5.10 31.09
C CYS A 72 -38.02 -3.86 30.86
N GLU A 73 -38.97 -3.95 29.92
CA GLU A 73 -39.89 -2.84 29.61
C GLU A 73 -40.81 -2.52 30.81
N GLY A 74 -41.35 -3.53 31.51
CA GLY A 74 -42.17 -3.31 32.69
C GLY A 74 -41.44 -2.59 33.84
N LYS A 75 -40.12 -2.75 33.95
CA LYS A 75 -39.30 -1.98 34.92
C LYS A 75 -39.14 -0.52 34.53
N LEU A 76 -39.06 -0.23 33.23
CA LEU A 76 -38.97 1.13 32.71
C LEU A 76 -40.32 1.83 32.88
N GLU A 77 -41.41 1.18 32.46
CA GLU A 77 -42.77 1.70 32.59
C GLU A 77 -43.18 1.99 34.05
N ALA A 78 -42.67 1.21 35.00
CA ALA A 78 -42.94 1.41 36.42
C ALA A 78 -42.33 2.69 37.01
N LYS A 79 -41.36 3.32 36.32
CA LYS A 79 -40.64 4.52 36.80
C LYS A 79 -40.63 5.61 35.73
N PRO A 80 -41.43 6.69 35.90
CA PRO A 80 -41.46 7.79 34.94
C PRO A 80 -40.08 8.41 34.65
N GLU A 81 -39.24 8.52 35.67
CA GLU A 81 -37.87 9.05 35.55
C GLU A 81 -36.98 8.22 34.58
N LEU A 82 -37.21 6.90 34.48
CA LEU A 82 -36.46 6.05 33.54
C LEU A 82 -37.00 6.17 32.11
N LEU A 83 -38.30 6.41 31.93
CA LEU A 83 -38.89 6.66 30.61
C LEU A 83 -38.38 7.97 30.02
N ASP A 84 -38.38 9.04 30.82
CA ASP A 84 -37.86 10.35 30.38
C ASP A 84 -36.38 10.24 30.00
N LEU A 85 -35.60 9.49 30.79
CA LEU A 85 -34.19 9.24 30.52
C LEU A 85 -33.96 8.37 29.27
N ASP A 86 -34.78 7.35 29.04
CA ASP A 86 -34.69 6.48 27.85
C ASP A 86 -35.07 7.23 26.56
N GLU A 87 -36.07 8.13 26.62
CA GLU A 87 -36.44 9.02 25.50
C GLU A 87 -35.30 10.01 25.19
N GLU A 88 -34.74 10.68 26.21
CA GLU A 88 -33.57 11.56 26.05
C GLU A 88 -32.36 10.79 25.47
N PHE A 89 -32.13 9.56 25.96
CA PHE A 89 -31.03 8.72 25.48
C PHE A 89 -31.23 8.31 24.02
N ARG A 90 -32.46 7.98 23.63
CA ARG A 90 -32.85 7.66 22.26
C ARG A 90 -32.60 8.85 21.33
N GLU A 91 -33.12 10.03 21.64
CA GLU A 91 -32.95 11.23 20.81
C GLU A 91 -31.49 11.54 20.54
N ASN A 92 -30.62 11.37 21.54
CA ASN A 92 -29.20 11.66 21.44
C ASN A 92 -28.39 10.59 20.66
N ASN A 93 -28.85 9.33 20.60
CA ASN A 93 -28.05 8.22 20.07
C ASN A 93 -28.65 7.51 18.85
N ILE A 94 -29.92 7.76 18.48
CA ILE A 94 -30.59 6.98 17.43
C ILE A 94 -29.90 7.09 16.06
N GLU A 95 -29.37 8.26 15.70
CA GLU A 95 -28.68 8.45 14.41
C GLU A 95 -27.41 7.60 14.31
N ILE A 96 -26.56 7.65 15.35
CA ILE A 96 -25.32 6.87 15.38
C ILE A 96 -25.62 5.37 15.49
N LEU A 97 -26.63 4.97 16.28
CA LEU A 97 -27.09 3.58 16.37
C LEU A 97 -27.59 3.05 15.01
N THR A 98 -28.34 3.86 14.27
CA THR A 98 -28.79 3.50 12.91
C THR A 98 -27.61 3.26 11.99
N ARG A 99 -26.58 4.11 12.05
CA ARG A 99 -25.38 3.96 11.24
C ARG A 99 -24.58 2.68 11.58
N PHE A 100 -24.43 2.37 12.87
CA PHE A 100 -23.84 1.10 13.30
C PHE A 100 -24.65 -0.11 12.82
N TYR A 101 -25.98 -0.07 12.96
CA TYR A 101 -26.85 -1.14 12.49
C TYR A 101 -26.74 -1.36 10.97
N LEU A 102 -26.72 -0.31 10.17
CA LEU A 102 -26.56 -0.42 8.71
C LEU A 102 -25.19 -1.03 8.32
N ALA A 103 -24.12 -0.67 9.03
CA ALA A 103 -22.80 -1.27 8.80
C ALA A 103 -22.80 -2.77 9.14
N PHE A 104 -23.40 -3.13 10.28
CA PHE A 104 -23.58 -4.52 10.72
C PHE A 104 -24.45 -5.34 9.76
N GLN A 105 -25.55 -4.77 9.29
CA GLN A 105 -26.40 -5.36 8.28
C GLN A 105 -25.65 -5.57 6.97
N SER A 106 -24.79 -4.63 6.55
CA SER A 106 -24.00 -4.74 5.34
C SER A 106 -23.01 -5.90 5.39
N VAL A 107 -22.42 -6.20 6.56
CA VAL A 107 -21.54 -7.37 6.75
C VAL A 107 -22.32 -8.69 6.57
N HIS A 108 -23.51 -8.79 7.15
CA HIS A 108 -24.37 -9.96 6.96
C HIS A 108 -24.84 -10.09 5.51
N LYS A 109 -25.23 -8.96 4.89
CA LYS A 109 -25.63 -8.91 3.48
C LYS A 109 -24.49 -9.36 2.56
N TYR A 110 -23.27 -8.93 2.81
CA TYR A 110 -22.08 -9.32 2.03
C TYR A 110 -21.95 -10.83 1.91
N ILE A 111 -22.05 -11.55 3.03
CA ILE A 111 -21.89 -13.01 3.02
C ILE A 111 -23.09 -13.73 2.39
N VAL A 112 -24.30 -13.19 2.56
CA VAL A 112 -25.49 -13.69 1.88
C VAL A 112 -25.36 -13.52 0.36
N ASP A 113 -24.90 -12.36 -0.11
CA ASP A 113 -24.70 -12.07 -1.53
C ASP A 113 -23.57 -12.94 -2.11
N LEU A 114 -22.50 -13.21 -1.36
CA LEU A 114 -21.43 -14.14 -1.77
C LEU A 114 -21.93 -15.58 -1.89
N ASN A 115 -22.65 -16.09 -0.89
CA ASN A 115 -23.23 -17.43 -0.95
C ASN A 115 -24.19 -17.57 -2.12
N ARG A 116 -25.05 -16.56 -2.34
CA ARG A 116 -25.93 -16.52 -3.51
C ARG A 116 -25.16 -16.55 -4.82
N TYR A 117 -24.08 -15.79 -4.95
CA TYR A 117 -23.25 -15.83 -6.16
C TYR A 117 -22.65 -17.23 -6.41
N LEU A 118 -22.23 -17.94 -5.34
CA LEU A 118 -21.75 -19.31 -5.45
C LEU A 118 -22.87 -20.29 -5.85
N ASP A 119 -24.08 -20.09 -5.32
CA ASP A 119 -25.26 -20.87 -5.71
C ASP A 119 -25.63 -20.61 -7.18
N ASP A 120 -25.64 -19.36 -7.62
CA ASP A 120 -25.90 -18.96 -9.01
C ASP A 120 -24.88 -19.59 -9.99
N LEU A 121 -23.60 -19.76 -9.58
CA LEU A 121 -22.58 -20.49 -10.33
C LEU A 121 -22.85 -22.00 -10.39
N ASN A 122 -23.30 -22.60 -9.28
CA ASN A 122 -23.62 -24.02 -9.21
C ASN A 122 -24.90 -24.37 -10.00
N GLU A 123 -25.89 -23.49 -9.99
CA GLU A 123 -27.14 -23.62 -10.75
C GLU A 123 -26.97 -23.30 -12.24
N GLY A 124 -25.81 -22.76 -12.64
CA GLY A 124 -25.51 -22.44 -14.03
C GLY A 124 -26.24 -21.21 -14.56
N ILE A 125 -26.60 -20.27 -13.68
CA ILE A 125 -27.26 -19.00 -14.05
C ILE A 125 -26.33 -18.18 -14.97
N TYR A 126 -25.03 -18.21 -14.69
CA TYR A 126 -24.02 -17.63 -15.56
C TYR A 126 -23.67 -18.62 -16.68
N ILE A 127 -24.20 -18.38 -17.88
CA ILE A 127 -23.96 -19.23 -19.06
C ILE A 127 -22.45 -19.41 -19.28
N GLN A 128 -22.00 -20.67 -19.38
CA GLN A 128 -20.60 -21.08 -19.59
C GLN A 128 -19.63 -20.70 -18.46
N GLN A 129 -20.12 -20.29 -17.29
CA GLN A 129 -19.30 -20.02 -16.11
C GLN A 129 -19.67 -20.97 -14.98
N THR A 130 -18.67 -21.63 -14.42
CA THR A 130 -18.75 -22.43 -13.20
C THR A 130 -17.69 -21.93 -12.22
N LEU A 131 -17.73 -22.42 -10.98
CA LEU A 131 -16.70 -22.08 -10.01
C LEU A 131 -15.28 -22.45 -10.52
N GLU A 132 -15.14 -23.57 -11.22
CA GLU A 132 -13.88 -24.01 -11.81
C GLU A 132 -13.39 -23.07 -12.92
N THR A 133 -14.29 -22.63 -13.82
CA THR A 133 -13.88 -21.75 -14.93
C THR A 133 -13.47 -20.37 -14.43
N VAL A 134 -14.17 -19.85 -13.41
CA VAL A 134 -13.82 -18.57 -12.78
C VAL A 134 -12.46 -18.67 -12.07
N LEU A 135 -12.17 -19.78 -11.39
CA LEU A 135 -10.86 -20.00 -10.74
C LEU A 135 -9.71 -20.28 -11.71
N LEU A 136 -10.00 -20.58 -12.98
CA LEU A 136 -8.99 -20.67 -14.04
C LEU A 136 -8.69 -19.32 -14.70
N ASN A 137 -9.57 -18.34 -14.54
CA ASN A 137 -9.37 -16.99 -15.02
C ASN A 137 -8.45 -16.19 -14.07
N GLU A 138 -7.57 -15.35 -14.62
CA GLU A 138 -6.61 -14.56 -13.84
C GLU A 138 -7.28 -13.57 -12.88
N ASP A 139 -8.33 -12.86 -13.31
CA ASP A 139 -9.08 -11.92 -12.46
C ASP A 139 -10.07 -12.67 -11.57
N GLY A 140 -10.74 -13.68 -12.12
CA GLY A 140 -11.71 -14.49 -11.38
C GLY A 140 -11.12 -15.17 -10.15
N LYS A 141 -9.93 -15.77 -10.27
CA LYS A 141 -9.25 -16.38 -9.11
C LYS A 141 -8.86 -15.35 -8.05
N GLN A 142 -8.41 -14.15 -8.46
CA GLN A 142 -8.10 -13.08 -7.50
C GLN A 142 -9.35 -12.65 -6.74
N LEU A 143 -10.44 -12.35 -7.46
CA LEU A 143 -11.68 -11.85 -6.87
C LEU A 143 -12.34 -12.87 -5.94
N LEU A 144 -12.33 -14.17 -6.29
CA LEU A 144 -12.86 -15.21 -5.42
C LEU A 144 -12.04 -15.37 -4.12
N CYS A 145 -10.71 -15.29 -4.21
CA CYS A 145 -9.87 -15.35 -3.03
C CYS A 145 -10.02 -14.09 -2.15
N GLU A 146 -10.08 -12.91 -2.78
CA GLU A 146 -10.34 -11.62 -2.13
C GLU A 146 -11.71 -11.61 -1.44
N ALA A 147 -12.76 -12.17 -2.05
CA ALA A 147 -14.10 -12.17 -1.46
C ALA A 147 -14.17 -12.92 -0.12
N LEU A 148 -13.61 -14.13 -0.07
CA LEU A 148 -13.56 -14.91 1.17
C LEU A 148 -12.67 -14.24 2.22
N TYR A 149 -11.54 -13.68 1.78
CA TYR A 149 -10.61 -12.95 2.63
C TYR A 149 -11.27 -11.72 3.29
N LEU A 150 -11.92 -10.87 2.51
CA LEU A 150 -12.57 -9.64 2.97
C LEU A 150 -13.67 -9.95 3.98
N TYR A 151 -14.46 -11.02 3.80
CA TYR A 151 -15.43 -11.43 4.81
C TYR A 151 -14.77 -11.79 6.14
N GLY A 152 -13.76 -12.66 6.11
CA GLY A 152 -13.03 -13.05 7.32
C GLY A 152 -12.46 -11.84 8.05
N VAL A 153 -11.86 -10.94 7.27
CA VAL A 153 -11.39 -9.63 7.72
C VAL A 153 -12.47 -8.80 8.42
N MET A 154 -13.69 -8.70 7.87
CA MET A 154 -14.75 -7.87 8.46
C MET A 154 -15.07 -8.37 9.87
N LEU A 155 -15.15 -9.69 10.03
CA LEU A 155 -15.36 -10.32 11.34
C LEU A 155 -14.24 -9.92 12.32
N LEU A 156 -12.99 -9.96 11.88
CA LEU A 156 -11.85 -9.59 12.74
C LEU A 156 -11.86 -8.12 13.12
N VAL A 157 -12.14 -7.24 12.17
CA VAL A 157 -12.26 -5.78 12.36
C VAL A 157 -13.30 -5.49 13.43
N ILE A 158 -14.49 -6.06 13.30
CA ILE A 158 -15.59 -5.87 14.24
C ILE A 158 -15.16 -6.29 15.65
N ASP A 159 -14.62 -7.49 15.83
CA ASP A 159 -14.31 -8.05 17.15
C ASP A 159 -13.23 -7.28 17.91
N GLN A 160 -12.23 -6.74 17.21
CA GLN A 160 -11.15 -6.01 17.85
C GLN A 160 -11.46 -4.52 18.04
N LYS A 161 -12.18 -3.91 17.10
CA LYS A 161 -12.47 -2.46 17.15
C LYS A 161 -13.73 -2.15 17.95
N ILE A 162 -14.67 -3.08 18.02
CA ILE A 162 -15.95 -2.91 18.70
C ILE A 162 -16.14 -4.07 19.69
N GLU A 163 -15.95 -3.76 20.98
CA GLU A 163 -16.04 -4.74 22.07
C GLU A 163 -17.39 -5.51 22.01
N GLY A 164 -17.37 -6.81 22.31
CA GLY A 164 -18.56 -7.69 22.20
C GLY A 164 -19.79 -7.16 22.92
N GLU A 165 -19.65 -6.82 24.20
CA GLU A 165 -20.75 -6.26 25.00
C GLU A 165 -21.28 -4.94 24.43
N VAL A 166 -20.38 -4.09 23.90
CA VAL A 166 -20.75 -2.79 23.32
C VAL A 166 -21.58 -3.00 22.06
N ARG A 167 -21.21 -3.95 21.19
CA ARG A 167 -22.00 -4.33 20.01
C ARG A 167 -23.39 -4.79 20.40
N GLU A 168 -23.48 -5.69 21.37
CA GLU A 168 -24.77 -6.23 21.84
C GLU A 168 -25.66 -5.11 22.37
N ARG A 169 -25.11 -4.22 23.20
CA ARG A 169 -25.85 -3.07 23.76
C ARG A 169 -26.34 -2.11 22.71
N MET A 170 -25.51 -1.77 21.72
CA MET A 170 -25.92 -0.90 20.61
C MET A 170 -27.03 -1.54 19.77
N LEU A 171 -26.92 -2.84 19.45
CA LEU A 171 -27.94 -3.56 18.68
C LEU A 171 -29.28 -3.64 19.40
N VAL A 172 -29.26 -3.91 20.71
CA VAL A 172 -30.48 -3.96 21.53
C VAL A 172 -31.11 -2.59 21.66
N SER A 173 -30.30 -1.55 21.88
CA SER A 173 -30.80 -0.16 21.95
C SER A 173 -31.42 0.25 20.61
N TYR A 174 -30.76 -0.06 19.50
CA TYR A 174 -31.33 0.18 18.16
C TYR A 174 -32.65 -0.58 17.96
N TYR A 175 -32.71 -1.86 18.36
CA TYR A 175 -33.94 -2.65 18.29
C TYR A 175 -35.08 -2.03 19.09
N ARG A 176 -34.85 -1.68 20.36
CA ARG A 176 -35.85 -1.05 21.24
C ARG A 176 -36.39 0.25 20.64
N TYR A 177 -35.49 1.12 20.17
CA TYR A 177 -35.87 2.43 19.63
C TYR A 177 -36.46 2.40 18.21
N SER A 178 -36.17 1.34 17.45
CA SER A 178 -36.62 1.16 16.06
C SER A 178 -37.77 0.16 15.91
N ALA A 179 -38.17 -0.53 16.97
CA ALA A 179 -39.35 -1.40 16.99
C ALA A 179 -40.65 -0.63 16.65
N ALA A 180 -40.66 0.70 16.84
CA ALA A 180 -41.75 1.57 16.37
C ALA A 180 -41.74 1.82 14.84
N ARG A 181 -40.70 1.40 14.10
CA ARG A 181 -40.49 1.69 12.66
C ARG A 181 -40.26 0.46 11.76
N SER A 182 -40.29 -0.77 12.27
CA SER A 182 -39.86 -1.93 11.49
C SER A 182 -41.00 -2.87 11.09
N SER A 183 -41.28 -2.89 9.80
CA SER A 183 -41.92 -3.97 9.05
C SER A 183 -41.27 -5.33 9.32
N ALA A 184 -42.04 -6.40 9.18
CA ALA A 184 -41.72 -7.81 9.49
C ALA A 184 -40.55 -8.46 8.70
N ASP A 185 -39.68 -7.68 8.05
CA ASP A 185 -38.62 -8.15 7.12
C ASP A 185 -37.18 -7.87 7.58
N SER A 186 -36.94 -7.48 8.85
CA SER A 186 -35.57 -7.24 9.32
C SER A 186 -34.84 -8.55 9.63
N ASN A 187 -33.73 -8.83 8.94
CA ASN A 187 -32.76 -9.92 9.23
C ASN A 187 -32.03 -9.74 10.59
N LEU A 188 -32.65 -9.11 11.57
CA LEU A 188 -32.07 -8.71 12.85
C LEU A 188 -31.57 -9.92 13.64
N ASP A 189 -32.33 -11.02 13.65
CA ASP A 189 -31.95 -12.23 14.38
C ASP A 189 -30.64 -12.80 13.85
N ASP A 190 -30.44 -12.83 12.54
CA ASP A 190 -29.23 -13.34 11.93
C ASP A 190 -28.04 -12.39 12.11
N ILE A 191 -28.29 -11.08 12.07
CA ILE A 191 -27.29 -10.05 12.43
C ILE A 191 -26.86 -10.22 13.89
N CYS A 192 -27.80 -10.40 14.82
CA CYS A 192 -27.52 -10.64 16.23
C CYS A 192 -26.77 -11.96 16.45
N LYS A 193 -27.14 -13.04 15.76
CA LYS A 193 -26.38 -14.30 15.80
C LYS A 193 -24.94 -14.09 15.34
N LEU A 194 -24.75 -13.39 14.23
CA LEU A 194 -23.43 -13.09 13.68
C LEU A 194 -22.60 -12.23 14.64
N LEU A 195 -23.20 -11.22 15.30
CA LEU A 195 -22.47 -10.22 16.09
C LEU A 195 -22.41 -10.46 17.59
N ARG A 196 -22.96 -11.59 18.05
CA ARG A 196 -22.88 -12.03 19.45
C ARG A 196 -21.44 -11.98 19.98
N SER A 197 -21.28 -11.55 21.22
CA SER A 197 -20.00 -11.52 21.89
C SER A 197 -19.28 -12.86 21.78
N THR A 198 -18.03 -12.82 21.33
CA THR A 198 -17.13 -13.97 21.21
C THR A 198 -16.37 -14.23 22.51
N GLY A 199 -16.44 -13.31 23.49
CA GLY A 199 -15.58 -13.27 24.67
C GLY A 199 -14.17 -12.76 24.38
N TYR A 200 -13.85 -12.40 23.13
CA TYR A 200 -12.57 -11.83 22.76
C TYR A 200 -12.42 -10.42 23.34
N SER A 201 -11.20 -10.08 23.77
CA SER A 201 -10.84 -8.75 24.24
C SER A 201 -9.47 -8.33 23.67
N SER A 202 -9.39 -7.09 23.19
CA SER A 202 -8.18 -6.48 22.65
C SER A 202 -7.25 -5.89 23.73
N GLN A 203 -7.62 -6.01 25.01
CA GLN A 203 -6.83 -5.47 26.11
C GLN A 203 -5.54 -6.27 26.36
N PRO A 204 -4.41 -5.61 26.69
CA PRO A 204 -3.17 -6.29 27.02
C PRO A 204 -3.35 -7.29 28.17
N GLY A 205 -2.96 -8.55 27.93
CA GLY A 205 -3.06 -9.63 28.94
C GLY A 205 -4.41 -10.36 28.99
N ALA A 206 -5.38 -9.99 28.15
CA ALA A 206 -6.63 -10.73 28.04
C ALA A 206 -6.40 -12.16 27.50
N LYS A 207 -7.05 -13.16 28.11
CA LYS A 207 -7.00 -14.54 27.62
C LYS A 207 -7.94 -14.72 26.44
N ARG A 208 -7.48 -15.44 25.43
CA ARG A 208 -8.27 -15.78 24.25
C ARG A 208 -9.35 -16.81 24.60
N PRO A 209 -10.58 -16.66 24.11
CA PRO A 209 -11.61 -17.68 24.24
C PRO A 209 -11.22 -18.99 23.54
N PRO A 210 -11.71 -20.15 24.02
CA PRO A 210 -11.52 -21.42 23.33
C PRO A 210 -12.17 -21.40 21.94
N ASN A 211 -11.53 -22.04 20.94
CA ASN A 211 -12.01 -22.15 19.56
C ASN A 211 -12.28 -20.79 18.86
N TYR A 212 -11.60 -19.73 19.28
CA TYR A 212 -11.65 -18.43 18.63
C TYR A 212 -10.43 -18.29 17.68
N PRO A 213 -10.58 -17.84 16.43
CA PRO A 213 -11.75 -17.24 15.81
C PRO A 213 -12.59 -18.25 15.04
N GLU A 214 -12.25 -19.54 15.08
CA GLU A 214 -12.82 -20.59 14.25
C GLU A 214 -14.34 -20.69 14.44
N SER A 215 -14.80 -20.66 15.69
CA SER A 215 -16.23 -20.63 16.06
C SER A 215 -16.95 -19.34 15.67
N TYR A 216 -16.22 -18.23 15.48
CA TYR A 216 -16.81 -16.99 14.97
C TYR A 216 -16.99 -17.08 13.45
N PHE A 217 -15.99 -17.61 12.75
CA PHE A 217 -16.01 -17.79 11.29
C PHE A 217 -17.07 -18.80 10.86
N SER A 218 -17.35 -19.81 11.70
CA SER A 218 -18.36 -20.83 11.43
C SER A 218 -19.82 -20.38 11.66
N ARG A 219 -20.08 -19.13 12.08
CA ARG A 219 -21.45 -18.66 12.38
C ARG A 219 -22.35 -18.57 11.16
N VAL A 220 -21.78 -18.26 9.99
CA VAL A 220 -22.48 -18.27 8.71
C VAL A 220 -21.75 -19.27 7.81
N PRO A 221 -22.39 -20.38 7.44
CA PRO A 221 -21.74 -21.41 6.63
C PRO A 221 -21.46 -20.90 5.22
N ILE A 222 -20.36 -21.40 4.66
CA ILE A 222 -19.92 -21.17 3.28
C ILE A 222 -19.62 -22.55 2.70
N SER A 223 -19.79 -22.73 1.39
CA SER A 223 -19.47 -23.99 0.70
C SER A 223 -18.04 -24.47 1.02
N GLU A 224 -17.93 -25.67 1.61
CA GLU A 224 -16.64 -26.30 1.92
C GLU A 224 -15.82 -26.55 0.66
N THR A 225 -16.48 -26.88 -0.46
CA THR A 225 -15.85 -27.04 -1.77
C THR A 225 -15.20 -25.74 -2.21
N PHE A 226 -15.91 -24.61 -2.09
CA PHE A 226 -15.36 -23.30 -2.42
C PHE A 226 -14.13 -22.94 -1.57
N ILE A 227 -14.23 -23.11 -0.25
CA ILE A 227 -13.12 -22.85 0.67
C ILE A 227 -11.90 -23.71 0.28
N SER A 228 -12.11 -25.01 0.04
CA SER A 228 -11.05 -25.94 -0.34
C SER A 228 -10.38 -25.56 -1.67
N MET A 229 -11.16 -25.16 -2.67
CA MET A 229 -10.63 -24.72 -3.97
C MET A 229 -9.84 -23.42 -3.87
N VAL A 230 -10.33 -22.44 -3.10
CA VAL A 230 -9.62 -21.17 -2.83
C VAL A 230 -8.29 -21.43 -2.10
N ILE A 231 -8.30 -22.25 -1.04
CA ILE A 231 -7.07 -22.66 -0.34
C ILE A 231 -6.12 -23.39 -1.29
N GLY A 232 -6.64 -24.24 -2.18
CA GLY A 232 -5.87 -24.91 -3.22
C GLY A 232 -5.12 -23.94 -4.12
N ARG A 233 -5.83 -22.95 -4.69
CA ARG A 233 -5.25 -21.91 -5.55
C ARG A 233 -4.23 -21.06 -4.81
N LEU A 234 -4.56 -20.65 -3.58
CA LEU A 234 -3.65 -19.92 -2.73
C LEU A 234 -2.43 -20.73 -2.31
N ARG A 235 -2.39 -22.06 -2.48
CA ARG A 235 -1.22 -22.88 -2.23
C ARG A 235 -0.40 -23.16 -3.48
N SER A 236 -1.04 -23.38 -4.63
CA SER A 236 -0.34 -23.74 -5.86
C SER A 236 0.15 -22.53 -6.65
N ASP A 237 -0.67 -21.47 -6.75
CA ASP A 237 -0.49 -20.43 -7.75
C ASP A 237 0.19 -19.18 -7.15
N ASP A 238 0.66 -18.27 -8.01
CA ASP A 238 0.98 -16.87 -7.69
C ASP A 238 -0.14 -16.01 -8.29
N ILE A 239 -1.21 -15.78 -7.51
CA ILE A 239 -2.47 -15.26 -8.06
C ILE A 239 -2.34 -13.82 -8.57
N TYR A 240 -1.32 -13.09 -8.12
CA TYR A 240 -1.02 -11.71 -8.52
C TYR A 240 0.18 -11.62 -9.48
N ASN A 241 0.78 -12.75 -9.87
CA ASN A 241 1.96 -12.81 -10.74
C ASN A 241 3.15 -11.94 -10.25
N GLN A 242 3.28 -11.74 -8.93
CA GLN A 242 4.26 -10.85 -8.32
C GLN A 242 5.68 -11.43 -8.29
N VAL A 243 5.84 -12.75 -8.38
CA VAL A 243 7.17 -13.40 -8.37
C VAL A 243 8.04 -12.92 -9.54
N SER A 244 7.43 -12.57 -10.68
CA SER A 244 8.13 -11.99 -11.83
C SER A 244 8.87 -10.69 -11.49
N ALA A 245 8.33 -9.88 -10.59
CA ALA A 245 8.96 -8.64 -10.12
C ALA A 245 10.14 -8.88 -9.15
N TYR A 246 10.29 -10.10 -8.64
CA TYR A 246 11.30 -10.52 -7.67
C TYR A 246 12.12 -11.72 -8.17
N PRO A 247 13.10 -11.51 -9.06
CA PRO A 247 13.84 -12.60 -9.72
C PRO A 247 14.74 -13.40 -8.78
N LEU A 248 15.12 -12.84 -7.63
CA LEU A 248 15.96 -13.54 -6.65
C LEU A 248 15.11 -14.50 -5.80
N PRO A 249 15.47 -15.80 -5.71
CA PRO A 249 14.71 -16.78 -4.93
C PRO A 249 14.53 -16.39 -3.46
N GLU A 250 15.50 -15.67 -2.91
CA GLU A 250 15.46 -15.18 -1.53
C GLU A 250 14.35 -14.16 -1.27
N HIS A 251 13.82 -13.52 -2.31
CA HIS A 251 12.76 -12.51 -2.20
C HIS A 251 11.35 -13.11 -2.29
N ARG A 252 11.23 -14.43 -2.48
CA ARG A 252 9.94 -15.12 -2.68
C ARG A 252 8.92 -14.83 -1.58
N SER A 253 9.34 -14.83 -0.32
CA SER A 253 8.46 -14.57 0.82
C SER A 253 7.92 -13.14 0.85
N THR A 254 8.67 -12.19 0.27
CA THR A 254 8.21 -10.80 0.09
C THR A 254 7.26 -10.71 -1.10
N ALA A 255 7.61 -11.34 -2.23
CA ALA A 255 6.77 -11.38 -3.42
C ALA A 255 5.39 -12.00 -3.17
N LEU A 256 5.32 -13.00 -2.31
CA LEU A 256 4.09 -13.72 -2.00
C LEU A 256 3.39 -13.23 -0.71
N ALA A 257 3.85 -12.13 -0.12
CA ALA A 257 3.41 -11.71 1.22
C ALA A 257 1.90 -11.40 1.26
N THR A 258 1.39 -10.70 0.27
CA THR A 258 -0.03 -10.36 0.09
C THR A 258 -0.89 -11.62 0.06
N GLN A 259 -0.53 -12.59 -0.79
CA GLN A 259 -1.23 -13.87 -0.88
C GLN A 259 -1.11 -14.69 0.42
N ALA A 260 0.03 -14.63 1.09
CA ALA A 260 0.25 -15.28 2.39
C ALA A 260 -0.67 -14.73 3.48
N ALA A 261 -0.89 -13.41 3.51
CA ALA A 261 -1.82 -12.76 4.44
C ALA A 261 -3.27 -13.16 4.14
N MET A 262 -3.61 -13.32 2.87
CA MET A 262 -4.92 -13.78 2.45
C MET A 262 -5.20 -15.21 2.93
N LEU A 263 -4.28 -16.12 2.61
CA LEU A 263 -4.36 -17.53 3.03
C LEU A 263 -4.43 -17.67 4.55
N TYR A 264 -3.68 -16.84 5.29
CA TYR A 264 -3.71 -16.85 6.75
C TYR A 264 -5.13 -16.67 7.32
N VAL A 265 -5.88 -15.69 6.82
CA VAL A 265 -7.26 -15.43 7.28
C VAL A 265 -8.19 -16.53 6.81
N ILE A 266 -8.02 -16.99 5.56
CA ILE A 266 -8.90 -17.99 4.96
C ILE A 266 -8.81 -19.35 5.69
N LEU A 267 -7.65 -19.69 6.25
CA LEU A 267 -7.48 -20.94 7.01
C LEU A 267 -8.38 -21.03 8.25
N TYR A 268 -8.92 -19.93 8.77
CA TYR A 268 -9.93 -19.99 9.85
C TYR A 268 -11.29 -20.52 9.40
N PHE A 269 -11.57 -20.52 8.09
CA PHE A 269 -12.75 -21.18 7.53
C PHE A 269 -12.55 -22.70 7.37
N ASP A 270 -11.32 -23.21 7.46
CA ASP A 270 -11.02 -24.66 7.52
C ASP A 270 -10.09 -25.00 8.71
N PRO A 271 -10.64 -25.06 9.94
CA PRO A 271 -9.88 -25.39 11.14
C PRO A 271 -9.21 -26.76 11.10
N SER A 272 -9.67 -27.67 10.24
CA SER A 272 -9.09 -29.00 10.12
C SER A 272 -7.64 -28.94 9.62
N ILE A 273 -7.32 -27.98 8.75
CA ILE A 273 -5.96 -27.77 8.27
C ILE A 273 -5.06 -27.31 9.42
N LEU A 274 -5.56 -26.41 10.27
CA LEU A 274 -4.82 -25.83 11.39
C LEU A 274 -4.43 -26.87 12.44
N HIS A 275 -5.32 -27.80 12.77
CA HIS A 275 -5.15 -28.69 13.91
C HIS A 275 -4.77 -30.12 13.53
N THR A 276 -5.20 -30.60 12.36
CA THR A 276 -5.11 -32.02 11.99
C THR A 276 -4.17 -32.26 10.81
N GLN A 277 -4.12 -31.37 9.82
CA GLN A 277 -3.42 -31.62 8.55
C GLN A 277 -1.98 -31.06 8.53
N GLN A 278 -1.10 -31.62 9.35
CA GLN A 278 0.30 -31.17 9.50
C GLN A 278 1.07 -31.07 8.18
N ALA A 279 0.90 -32.03 7.25
CA ALA A 279 1.61 -32.03 5.98
C ALA A 279 1.25 -30.81 5.09
N LYS A 280 -0.04 -30.47 4.99
CA LYS A 280 -0.47 -29.27 4.25
C LYS A 280 0.02 -28.00 4.93
N MET A 281 -0.01 -27.96 6.25
CA MET A 281 0.50 -26.83 7.02
C MET A 281 2.01 -26.62 6.84
N ARG A 282 2.80 -27.69 6.79
CA ARG A 282 4.23 -27.61 6.50
C ARG A 282 4.51 -27.02 5.12
N GLU A 283 3.80 -27.47 4.08
CA GLU A 283 3.94 -26.92 2.73
C GLU A 283 3.62 -25.42 2.67
N ILE A 284 2.53 -24.99 3.34
CA ILE A 284 2.15 -23.57 3.44
C ILE A 284 3.28 -22.75 4.10
N VAL A 285 3.82 -23.27 5.19
CA VAL A 285 4.92 -22.65 5.93
C VAL A 285 6.18 -22.53 5.08
N ASP A 286 6.59 -23.59 4.41
CA ASP A 286 7.79 -23.60 3.58
C ASP A 286 7.65 -22.64 2.39
N LYS A 287 6.46 -22.55 1.79
CA LYS A 287 6.20 -21.64 0.66
C LYS A 287 6.25 -20.17 1.10
N TYR A 288 5.48 -19.80 2.13
CA TYR A 288 5.20 -18.40 2.48
C TYR A 288 6.02 -17.83 3.62
N PHE A 289 6.47 -18.67 4.55
CA PHE A 289 7.09 -18.23 5.80
C PHE A 289 8.48 -18.83 6.09
N PRO A 290 9.35 -19.08 5.08
CA PRO A 290 10.67 -19.65 5.33
C PRO A 290 11.59 -18.69 6.08
N ASP A 291 11.42 -17.37 5.89
CA ASP A 291 12.25 -16.34 6.53
C ASP A 291 11.49 -15.20 7.21
N ASN A 292 10.15 -15.30 7.25
CA ASN A 292 9.25 -14.38 7.92
C ASN A 292 8.52 -15.14 9.05
N TRP A 293 9.28 -15.54 10.07
CA TRP A 293 8.80 -16.42 11.16
C TRP A 293 8.56 -15.69 12.48
N VAL A 294 9.31 -14.61 12.79
CA VAL A 294 8.87 -13.63 13.78
C VAL A 294 7.84 -12.79 13.07
N LYS A 295 6.73 -13.46 12.78
CA LYS A 295 5.55 -12.76 12.39
C LYS A 295 5.23 -11.90 13.61
N ASN A 296 5.18 -10.62 13.37
CA ASN A 296 4.77 -9.68 14.37
C ASN A 296 3.23 -9.61 14.27
N ASN A 297 2.59 -8.83 15.13
CA ASN A 297 1.26 -8.27 14.95
C ASN A 297 1.00 -7.54 13.60
N SER A 298 1.91 -7.67 12.63
CA SER A 298 2.11 -6.78 11.49
C SER A 298 2.11 -7.47 10.13
N VAL A 299 2.10 -8.80 10.05
CA VAL A 299 1.88 -9.47 8.73
C VAL A 299 0.41 -9.39 8.33
N LEU A 300 -0.51 -9.23 9.29
CA LEU A 300 -1.89 -8.85 9.01
C LEU A 300 -2.09 -7.32 8.87
N LYS A 301 -1.00 -6.55 8.78
CA LYS A 301 -1.03 -5.11 8.42
C LYS A 301 -0.58 -4.87 6.98
N LEU A 302 -0.55 -5.92 6.16
CA LEU A 302 -0.10 -5.93 4.75
C LEU A 302 -1.01 -5.16 3.78
N PHE A 303 -2.04 -4.51 4.29
CA PHE A 303 -2.87 -3.55 3.59
C PHE A 303 -3.19 -2.41 4.56
N PRO A 304 -3.35 -1.15 4.11
CA PRO A 304 -3.87 -0.08 4.97
C PRO A 304 -5.30 -0.40 5.47
N GLU A 305 -5.95 -1.38 4.87
CA GLU A 305 -7.27 -1.89 5.28
C GLU A 305 -7.24 -2.66 6.59
N PHE A 306 -6.08 -3.11 7.08
CA PHE A 306 -6.04 -3.99 8.26
C PHE A 306 -5.23 -3.40 9.40
N ASN A 307 -5.88 -2.47 10.09
CA ASN A 307 -5.55 -1.94 11.41
C ASN A 307 -5.91 -2.93 12.55
N VAL A 308 -5.83 -4.24 12.33
CA VAL A 308 -6.56 -5.17 13.21
C VAL A 308 -5.98 -6.57 13.18
N THR A 309 -4.97 -6.87 14.01
CA THR A 309 -4.92 -8.13 14.82
C THR A 309 -3.72 -8.18 15.74
N GLY A 310 -3.93 -7.71 16.97
CA GLY A 310 -2.98 -7.81 18.08
C GLY A 310 -2.82 -9.22 18.68
N THR A 311 -3.77 -10.12 18.40
CA THR A 311 -4.01 -11.31 19.23
C THR A 311 -4.41 -12.56 18.44
N ILE A 312 -4.92 -12.41 17.22
CA ILE A 312 -5.27 -13.57 16.35
C ILE A 312 -4.02 -14.30 15.86
N PHE A 313 -2.93 -13.54 15.79
CA PHE A 313 -1.54 -13.92 15.59
C PHE A 313 -1.08 -15.18 16.36
N PHE A 314 -1.59 -15.44 17.57
CA PHE A 314 -1.00 -16.43 18.47
C PHE A 314 -1.23 -17.91 18.13
N LEU A 315 -2.39 -18.32 17.59
CA LEU A 315 -2.68 -19.75 17.33
C LEU A 315 -1.97 -20.28 16.09
N PHE A 316 -1.97 -19.50 15.01
CA PHE A 316 -1.25 -19.87 13.81
C PHE A 316 0.25 -19.77 14.03
N THR A 317 0.71 -18.85 14.90
CA THR A 317 2.11 -18.82 15.30
C THR A 317 2.46 -19.98 16.21
N ALA A 318 1.58 -20.46 17.10
CA ALA A 318 1.83 -21.69 17.86
C ALA A 318 1.86 -22.93 16.96
N CYS A 319 0.92 -23.09 16.02
CA CYS A 319 0.93 -24.20 15.05
C CYS A 319 2.10 -24.10 14.05
N ILE A 320 2.40 -22.90 13.53
CA ILE A 320 3.59 -22.66 12.71
C ILE A 320 4.84 -22.91 13.53
N ILE A 321 4.97 -22.39 14.75
CA ILE A 321 6.12 -22.63 15.63
C ILE A 321 6.23 -24.13 15.90
N GLU A 322 5.16 -24.84 16.25
CA GLU A 322 5.19 -26.30 16.43
C GLU A 322 5.64 -27.04 15.16
N ASN A 323 5.25 -26.57 13.97
CA ASN A 323 5.65 -27.16 12.69
C ASN A 323 6.98 -26.60 12.11
N THR A 324 7.49 -25.47 12.62
CA THR A 324 8.78 -24.81 12.24
C THR A 324 9.85 -24.94 13.32
N ASN A 325 9.52 -25.49 14.49
CA ASN A 325 10.42 -25.63 15.63
C ASN A 325 11.63 -26.48 15.32
N ASP A 326 11.50 -27.39 14.35
CA ASP A 326 12.61 -28.20 13.83
C ASP A 326 13.59 -27.40 12.96
N TYR A 327 13.24 -26.17 12.53
CA TYR A 327 14.02 -25.37 11.57
C TYR A 327 14.51 -24.00 12.09
N ILE A 328 13.79 -23.37 13.03
CA ILE A 328 14.18 -22.05 13.58
C ILE A 328 15.00 -22.25 14.84
N ASP A 329 16.28 -22.55 14.63
CA ASP A 329 17.31 -22.57 15.68
C ASP A 329 18.06 -21.23 15.74
N ALA A 330 18.89 -21.06 16.78
CA ALA A 330 19.69 -19.85 16.95
C ALA A 330 20.65 -19.61 15.76
N THR A 331 21.14 -20.67 15.12
CA THR A 331 22.05 -20.60 13.96
C THR A 331 21.35 -20.00 12.74
N PHE A 332 20.12 -20.44 12.48
CA PHE A 332 19.29 -19.95 11.38
C PHE A 332 18.92 -18.48 11.57
N VAL A 333 18.51 -18.11 12.80
CA VAL A 333 18.22 -16.72 13.16
C VAL A 333 19.45 -15.83 12.95
N TYR A 334 20.62 -16.26 13.44
CA TYR A 334 21.89 -15.56 13.25
C TYR A 334 22.22 -15.36 11.76
N SER A 335 22.16 -16.43 10.97
CA SER A 335 22.48 -16.41 9.54
C SER A 335 21.63 -15.38 8.79
N LYS A 336 20.32 -15.36 9.07
CA LYS A 336 19.37 -14.43 8.44
C LYS A 336 19.55 -13.00 8.92
N ALA A 337 19.65 -12.77 10.22
CA ALA A 337 19.85 -11.43 10.79
C ALA A 337 21.16 -10.80 10.32
N SER A 338 22.26 -11.56 10.33
CA SER A 338 23.56 -11.10 9.82
C SER A 338 23.54 -10.81 8.32
N ARG A 339 22.79 -11.58 7.53
CA ARG A 339 22.60 -11.31 6.09
C ARG A 339 21.90 -9.98 5.86
N TYR A 340 20.83 -9.69 6.61
CA TYR A 340 20.13 -8.41 6.50
C TYR A 340 20.97 -7.23 6.98
N ALA A 341 21.79 -7.40 8.03
CA ALA A 341 22.76 -6.38 8.43
C ALA A 341 23.73 -6.01 7.27
N ALA A 342 24.35 -7.02 6.65
CA ALA A 342 25.27 -6.81 5.53
C ALA A 342 24.56 -6.22 4.30
N ALA A 343 23.33 -6.66 4.01
CA ALA A 343 22.52 -6.11 2.94
C ALA A 343 22.21 -4.63 3.18
N THR A 344 21.78 -4.26 4.39
CA THR A 344 21.49 -2.88 4.80
C THR A 344 22.70 -1.96 4.63
N GLU A 345 23.89 -2.36 5.09
CA GLU A 345 25.13 -1.57 4.92
C GLU A 345 25.46 -1.34 3.43
N ARG A 346 25.35 -2.39 2.61
CA ARG A 346 25.58 -2.33 1.16
C ARG A 346 24.59 -1.40 0.46
N VAL A 347 23.30 -1.63 0.64
CA VAL A 347 22.26 -0.87 -0.08
C VAL A 347 22.17 0.57 0.38
N HIS A 348 22.41 0.84 1.67
CA HIS A 348 22.46 2.21 2.17
C HIS A 348 23.54 3.02 1.47
N THR A 349 24.73 2.45 1.28
CA THR A 349 25.83 3.08 0.54
C THR A 349 25.49 3.30 -0.93
N GLN A 350 24.87 2.31 -1.58
CA GLN A 350 24.49 2.40 -3.00
C GLN A 350 23.43 3.49 -3.23
N VAL A 351 22.39 3.53 -2.41
CA VAL A 351 21.32 4.55 -2.52
C VAL A 351 21.89 5.94 -2.31
N GLN A 352 22.78 6.14 -1.32
CA GLN A 352 23.43 7.44 -1.13
C GLN A 352 24.28 7.86 -2.33
N GLN A 353 24.91 6.93 -3.04
CA GLN A 353 25.65 7.24 -4.27
C GLN A 353 24.71 7.65 -5.41
N PHE A 354 23.56 6.99 -5.56
CA PHE A 354 22.56 7.35 -6.56
C PHE A 354 21.88 8.69 -6.26
N LEU A 355 21.70 9.03 -4.98
CA LEU A 355 21.12 10.30 -4.56
C LEU A 355 22.07 11.50 -4.63
N LYS A 356 23.35 11.30 -5.00
CA LYS A 356 24.26 12.43 -5.26
C LYS A 356 23.74 13.27 -6.42
N GLU A 357 23.88 14.58 -6.28
CA GLU A 357 23.41 15.54 -7.28
C GLU A 357 23.98 15.24 -8.67
N GLY A 358 23.11 15.22 -9.68
CA GLY A 358 23.50 14.93 -11.06
C GLY A 358 23.79 13.45 -11.37
N CYS A 359 23.54 12.51 -10.46
CA CYS A 359 23.68 11.07 -10.74
C CYS A 359 22.47 10.51 -11.49
N LEU A 360 21.25 10.65 -10.95
CA LEU A 360 20.00 10.18 -11.57
C LEU A 360 19.51 11.10 -12.70
N ARG A 361 20.31 11.20 -13.76
CA ARG A 361 19.94 11.83 -15.04
C ARG A 361 19.40 10.76 -16.01
N GLU A 362 18.58 11.19 -16.97
CA GLU A 362 17.96 10.34 -17.99
C GLU A 362 18.95 9.33 -18.60
N GLU A 363 20.11 9.79 -19.09
CA GLU A 363 21.10 8.92 -19.75
C GLU A 363 21.58 7.78 -18.84
N LEU A 364 21.99 8.10 -17.60
CA LEU A 364 22.47 7.09 -16.66
C LEU A 364 21.36 6.10 -16.30
N VAL A 365 20.14 6.62 -16.11
CA VAL A 365 18.98 5.83 -15.73
C VAL A 365 18.64 4.79 -16.80
N LEU A 366 18.57 5.21 -18.06
CA LEU A 366 18.28 4.32 -19.20
C LEU A 366 19.37 3.28 -19.42
N ASP A 367 20.63 3.64 -19.21
CA ASP A 367 21.77 2.72 -19.37
C ASP A 367 21.90 1.72 -18.20
N ASN A 368 21.27 1.99 -17.04
CA ASN A 368 21.46 1.21 -15.80
C ASN A 368 20.17 0.66 -15.16
N ILE A 369 19.06 0.56 -15.91
CA ILE A 369 17.76 0.10 -15.39
C ILE A 369 17.87 -1.18 -14.53
N PRO A 370 18.52 -2.27 -14.97
CA PRO A 370 18.58 -3.50 -14.18
C PRO A 370 19.29 -3.32 -12.84
N LYS A 371 20.35 -2.51 -12.81
CA LYS A 371 21.13 -2.21 -11.60
C LYS A 371 20.30 -1.39 -10.61
N LEU A 372 19.58 -0.38 -11.10
CA LEU A 372 18.72 0.47 -10.28
C LEU A 372 17.55 -0.32 -9.68
N LEU A 373 16.88 -1.16 -10.49
CA LEU A 373 15.79 -2.01 -10.02
C LEU A 373 16.26 -3.05 -8.99
N ASN A 374 17.44 -3.65 -9.16
CA ASN A 374 18.00 -4.58 -8.17
C ASN A 374 18.30 -3.87 -6.85
N CYS A 375 18.86 -2.66 -6.89
CA CYS A 375 19.05 -1.85 -5.68
C CYS A 375 17.71 -1.56 -5.00
N LEU A 376 16.67 -1.16 -5.75
CA LEU A 376 15.33 -0.91 -5.19
C LEU A 376 14.73 -2.14 -4.51
N ARG A 377 14.85 -3.32 -5.14
CA ARG A 377 14.39 -4.60 -4.57
C ARG A 377 15.10 -4.90 -3.25
N ASP A 378 16.42 -4.86 -3.26
CA ASP A 378 17.21 -5.16 -2.06
C ASP A 378 16.89 -4.18 -0.92
N CYS A 379 16.68 -2.89 -1.22
CA CYS A 379 16.28 -1.89 -0.23
C CYS A 379 14.91 -2.22 0.38
N ASN A 380 13.88 -2.39 -0.47
CA ASN A 380 12.51 -2.59 0.01
C ASN A 380 12.36 -3.93 0.76
N VAL A 381 13.03 -5.00 0.30
CA VAL A 381 13.06 -6.30 0.99
C VAL A 381 13.74 -6.18 2.36
N ALA A 382 14.89 -5.49 2.44
CA ALA A 382 15.60 -5.30 3.71
C ALA A 382 14.81 -4.43 4.70
N ILE A 383 14.23 -3.31 4.24
CA ILE A 383 13.38 -2.45 5.05
C ILE A 383 12.19 -3.25 5.59
N ARG A 384 11.50 -3.98 4.71
CA ARG A 384 10.34 -4.80 5.08
C ARG A 384 10.69 -5.81 6.15
N TRP A 385 11.74 -6.58 5.93
CA TRP A 385 12.15 -7.62 6.88
C TRP A 385 12.52 -7.01 8.24
N LEU A 386 13.33 -5.96 8.27
CA LEU A 386 13.75 -5.29 9.50
C LEU A 386 12.57 -4.65 10.24
N MET A 387 11.70 -3.90 9.57
CA MET A 387 10.53 -3.28 10.20
C MET A 387 9.61 -4.33 10.83
N LEU A 388 9.35 -5.44 10.13
CA LEU A 388 8.50 -6.52 10.64
C LEU A 388 9.13 -7.23 11.84
N HIS A 389 10.41 -7.59 11.77
CA HIS A 389 11.07 -8.41 12.80
C HIS A 389 11.55 -7.63 14.03
N THR A 390 11.58 -6.30 13.98
CA THR A 390 12.09 -5.46 15.09
C THR A 390 11.02 -4.68 15.84
N ALA A 391 9.81 -4.54 15.28
CA ALA A 391 8.75 -3.74 15.90
C ALA A 391 8.29 -4.28 17.27
N ASP A 392 8.04 -3.36 18.21
CA ASP A 392 7.77 -3.68 19.62
C ASP A 392 6.47 -4.41 19.88
N THR A 393 5.53 -4.34 18.94
CA THR A 393 4.29 -5.14 18.96
C THR A 393 4.51 -6.64 18.73
N ALA A 394 5.76 -7.10 18.53
CA ALA A 394 6.11 -8.47 18.14
C ALA A 394 6.00 -9.51 19.25
N SER A 395 6.01 -9.07 20.51
CA SER A 395 6.19 -9.99 21.61
C SER A 395 4.97 -10.00 22.50
N ASP A 396 4.32 -11.16 22.59
CA ASP A 396 3.60 -11.49 23.82
C ASP A 396 4.60 -11.43 24.97
N PRO A 397 4.40 -10.56 25.99
CA PRO A 397 5.25 -10.56 27.17
C PRO A 397 5.28 -11.95 27.84
N ASN A 398 4.30 -12.81 27.60
CA ASN A 398 4.23 -14.15 28.18
C ASN A 398 5.05 -15.22 27.42
N ASN A 399 5.39 -15.02 26.14
CA ASN A 399 6.15 -16.02 25.37
C ASN A 399 7.67 -15.76 25.44
N LYS A 400 8.36 -16.51 26.31
CA LYS A 400 9.81 -16.38 26.52
C LYS A 400 10.65 -16.65 25.27
N ARG A 401 10.26 -17.59 24.41
CA ARG A 401 11.02 -17.96 23.21
C ARG A 401 10.97 -16.88 22.14
N LEU A 402 9.80 -16.28 21.91
CA LEU A 402 9.66 -15.17 20.97
C LEU A 402 10.51 -13.96 21.36
N ARG A 403 10.59 -13.68 22.67
CA ARG A 403 11.50 -12.64 23.21
C ARG A 403 12.96 -12.95 22.90
N GLN A 404 13.41 -14.17 23.17
CA GLN A 404 14.79 -14.58 22.89
C GLN A 404 15.14 -14.46 21.40
N ILE A 405 14.24 -14.90 20.50
CA ILE A 405 14.45 -14.76 19.05
C ILE A 405 14.51 -13.28 18.66
N LYS A 406 13.62 -12.43 19.21
CA LYS A 406 13.63 -10.98 18.93
C LYS A 406 14.93 -10.33 19.41
N ASP A 407 15.36 -10.60 20.64
CA ASP A 407 16.59 -10.05 21.22
C ASP A 407 17.82 -10.46 20.40
N GLN A 408 17.83 -11.72 19.95
CA GLN A 408 18.85 -12.21 19.03
C GLN A 408 18.82 -11.45 17.70
N ILE A 409 17.65 -11.27 17.08
CA ILE A 409 17.52 -10.52 15.83
C ILE A 409 18.04 -9.09 15.99
N LEU A 410 17.65 -8.39 17.06
CA LEU A 410 18.10 -7.01 17.31
C LEU A 410 19.63 -6.92 17.41
N THR A 411 20.24 -7.90 18.06
CA THR A 411 21.70 -7.98 18.24
C THR A 411 22.40 -8.32 16.92
N ASP A 412 22.02 -9.42 16.28
CA ASP A 412 22.69 -9.98 15.11
C ASP A 412 22.46 -9.16 13.84
N SER A 413 21.33 -8.43 13.76
CA SER A 413 21.06 -7.48 12.67
C SER A 413 21.72 -6.11 12.86
N ARG A 414 22.42 -5.89 14.00
CA ARG A 414 22.96 -4.58 14.41
C ARG A 414 21.91 -3.48 14.34
N TYR A 415 20.72 -3.78 14.82
CA TYR A 415 19.56 -2.92 14.63
C TYR A 415 19.78 -1.53 15.23
N ASN A 416 19.54 -0.51 14.42
CA ASN A 416 19.46 0.87 14.87
C ASN A 416 18.27 1.55 14.20
N PRO A 417 17.27 2.03 14.97
CA PRO A 417 16.05 2.61 14.41
C PRO A 417 16.33 3.87 13.58
N ARG A 418 17.37 4.65 13.91
CA ARG A 418 17.74 5.84 13.13
C ARG A 418 18.35 5.47 11.77
N ILE A 419 19.14 4.40 11.71
CA ILE A 419 19.75 3.92 10.46
C ILE A 419 18.66 3.33 9.56
N LEU A 420 17.76 2.51 10.10
CA LEU A 420 16.63 1.97 9.35
C LEU A 420 15.72 3.09 8.82
N PHE A 421 15.43 4.09 9.66
CA PHE A 421 14.67 5.26 9.24
C PHE A 421 15.37 6.03 8.12
N GLN A 422 16.69 6.26 8.23
CA GLN A 422 17.47 6.94 7.19
C GLN A 422 17.46 6.15 5.88
N LEU A 423 17.60 4.82 5.93
CA LEU A 423 17.48 3.96 4.76
C LEU A 423 16.09 4.06 4.12
N LEU A 424 15.01 4.10 4.91
CA LEU A 424 13.66 4.30 4.41
C LEU A 424 13.49 5.65 3.71
N LEU A 425 14.00 6.74 4.31
CA LEU A 425 13.97 8.08 3.70
C LEU A 425 14.71 8.12 2.36
N ASP A 426 15.95 7.62 2.35
CA ASP A 426 16.79 7.64 1.15
C ASP A 426 16.22 6.71 0.07
N THR A 427 15.68 5.55 0.43
CA THR A 427 15.00 4.63 -0.52
C THR A 427 13.76 5.28 -1.11
N ALA A 428 12.91 5.91 -0.30
CA ALA A 428 11.71 6.59 -0.79
C ALA A 428 12.06 7.75 -1.73
N GLN A 429 13.09 8.53 -1.41
CA GLN A 429 13.57 9.60 -2.29
C GLN A 429 14.13 9.05 -3.61
N PHE A 430 14.90 7.97 -3.55
CA PHE A 430 15.47 7.32 -4.73
C PHE A 430 14.37 6.79 -5.64
N GLU A 431 13.38 6.11 -5.08
CA GLU A 431 12.22 5.59 -5.81
C GLU A 431 11.41 6.71 -6.46
N PHE A 432 11.17 7.81 -5.72
CA PHE A 432 10.45 8.98 -6.22
C PHE A 432 11.15 9.61 -7.43
N ILE A 433 12.45 9.93 -7.31
CA ILE A 433 13.23 10.53 -8.41
C ILE A 433 13.30 9.58 -9.60
N LEU A 434 13.56 8.28 -9.37
CA LEU A 434 13.65 7.31 -10.46
C LEU A 434 12.31 7.18 -11.20
N LYS A 435 11.19 7.19 -10.48
CA LYS A 435 9.85 7.14 -11.06
C LYS A 435 9.57 8.38 -11.90
N GLU A 436 9.91 9.57 -11.40
CA GLU A 436 9.76 10.82 -12.15
C GLU A 436 10.58 10.79 -13.45
N VAL A 437 11.86 10.40 -13.40
CA VAL A 437 12.70 10.30 -14.60
C VAL A 437 12.12 9.30 -15.60
N MET A 438 11.71 8.10 -15.15
CA MET A 438 11.11 7.10 -16.03
C MET A 438 9.79 7.56 -16.66
N CYS A 439 8.92 8.20 -15.89
CA CYS A 439 7.68 8.78 -16.41
C CYS A 439 7.97 9.90 -17.43
N CYS A 440 8.95 10.77 -17.15
CA CYS A 440 9.39 11.79 -18.11
C CYS A 440 9.90 11.16 -19.40
N CYS A 441 10.75 10.13 -19.33
CA CYS A 441 11.24 9.44 -20.51
C CYS A 441 10.09 8.85 -21.32
N LEU A 442 9.15 8.13 -20.68
CA LEU A 442 7.98 7.54 -21.34
C LEU A 442 7.09 8.59 -22.01
N LEU A 443 6.84 9.72 -21.34
CA LEU A 443 6.05 10.83 -21.90
C LEU A 443 6.77 11.53 -23.06
N GLN A 444 8.10 11.56 -23.06
CA GLN A 444 8.91 12.16 -24.13
C GLN A 444 9.12 11.22 -25.34
N CYS A 445 9.05 9.90 -25.16
CA CYS A 445 9.08 8.92 -26.26
C CYS A 445 8.05 9.23 -27.36
N PHE A 446 6.81 9.55 -26.96
CA PHE A 446 5.70 9.80 -27.90
C PHE A 446 5.91 11.04 -28.79
N PRO A 447 6.32 12.21 -28.28
CA PRO A 447 6.58 13.41 -29.10
C PRO A 447 7.94 13.43 -29.81
N LEU A 448 8.98 12.71 -29.34
CA LEU A 448 10.27 12.59 -30.04
C LEU A 448 10.09 11.97 -31.44
N ASN A 449 9.12 11.08 -31.61
CA ASN A 449 8.78 10.46 -32.90
C ASN A 449 8.26 11.48 -33.93
N GLY A 450 7.48 12.48 -33.49
CA GLY A 450 6.98 13.54 -34.36
C GLY A 450 8.07 14.56 -34.70
N ARG A 451 8.85 14.99 -33.70
CA ARG A 451 9.92 15.99 -33.87
C ARG A 451 11.08 15.49 -34.71
N THR A 452 11.52 14.23 -34.54
CA THR A 452 12.56 13.64 -35.39
C THR A 452 12.13 13.58 -36.85
N ALA A 453 10.88 13.20 -37.11
CA ALA A 453 10.31 13.20 -38.46
C ALA A 453 10.13 14.62 -39.02
N GLU A 454 9.75 15.60 -38.19
CA GLU A 454 9.64 17.01 -38.57
C GLU A 454 10.99 17.68 -38.79
N ASP A 455 12.04 17.36 -38.03
CA ASP A 455 13.40 17.85 -38.23
C ASP A 455 14.04 17.21 -39.46
N LEU A 456 13.78 15.92 -39.72
CA LEU A 456 14.14 15.23 -40.97
C LEU A 456 13.34 15.78 -42.18
N ASN A 457 12.07 16.14 -42.02
CA ASN A 457 11.30 16.79 -43.07
C ASN A 457 11.68 18.26 -43.25
N SER A 458 12.06 18.97 -42.19
CA SER A 458 12.65 20.30 -42.24
C SER A 458 14.05 20.27 -42.84
N SER A 459 14.72 19.12 -42.86
CA SER A 459 15.92 18.88 -43.65
C SER A 459 15.64 18.62 -45.13
N SER A 460 14.39 18.46 -45.57
CA SER A 460 14.04 18.60 -47.00
C SER A 460 14.21 20.05 -47.51
N THR A 461 14.36 21.00 -46.59
CA THR A 461 14.84 22.37 -46.85
C THR A 461 16.37 22.43 -47.12
N LEU A 462 17.05 21.29 -47.23
CA LEU A 462 18.37 21.18 -47.90
C LEU A 462 18.30 21.52 -49.39
N THR A 463 17.10 21.54 -49.98
CA THR A 463 16.91 22.04 -51.36
C THR A 463 17.16 23.55 -51.48
N THR A 464 17.09 24.31 -50.39
CA THR A 464 17.20 25.78 -50.40
C THR A 464 18.44 26.33 -49.69
N GLN A 465 19.27 25.49 -49.07
CA GLN A 465 20.64 25.88 -48.66
C GLN A 465 21.74 25.26 -49.53
N SER A 466 21.43 24.31 -50.41
CA SER A 466 22.32 23.91 -51.51
C SER A 466 22.61 25.05 -52.52
N THR A 467 21.85 26.15 -52.48
CA THR A 467 22.15 27.38 -53.23
C THR A 467 23.35 28.16 -52.70
N TYR A 468 23.89 27.84 -51.51
CA TYR A 468 25.17 28.37 -51.04
C TYR A 468 26.37 27.45 -51.34
N ILE A 469 26.13 26.22 -51.79
CA ILE A 469 27.16 25.33 -52.38
C ILE A 469 27.25 25.65 -53.89
N LYS A 470 27.47 26.92 -54.20
CA LYS A 470 27.73 27.41 -55.55
C LYS A 470 29.16 27.92 -55.73
N ASN A 471 29.99 27.74 -54.71
CA ASN A 471 31.42 27.98 -54.79
C ASN A 471 32.16 26.65 -54.63
N ASP A 472 32.52 26.11 -55.80
CA ASP A 472 33.56 25.15 -56.12
C ASP A 472 33.63 23.79 -55.38
N TYR A 473 33.69 22.73 -56.21
CA TYR A 473 34.04 21.33 -55.90
C TYR A 473 32.96 20.35 -55.40
N PHE A 474 31.71 20.39 -55.92
CA PHE A 474 30.83 19.20 -55.87
C PHE A 474 30.10 18.97 -57.19
N ASP A 475 30.17 17.73 -57.69
CA ASP A 475 29.45 17.30 -58.90
C ASP A 475 27.93 17.38 -58.69
N LEU A 476 27.20 18.01 -59.62
CA LEU A 476 25.75 18.24 -59.56
C LEU A 476 24.92 16.95 -59.43
N LEU A 477 25.48 15.83 -59.88
CA LEU A 477 24.91 14.48 -59.77
C LEU A 477 25.04 13.90 -58.35
N VAL A 478 26.13 14.21 -57.64
CA VAL A 478 26.40 13.75 -56.26
C VAL A 478 25.39 14.38 -55.29
N VAL A 479 25.07 15.66 -55.46
CA VAL A 479 24.10 16.39 -54.63
C VAL A 479 22.68 15.82 -54.76
N LYS A 480 22.25 15.44 -55.97
CA LYS A 480 20.93 14.81 -56.20
C LYS A 480 20.82 13.42 -55.59
N ASN A 481 21.88 12.63 -55.68
CA ASN A 481 21.92 11.29 -55.12
C ASN A 481 21.89 11.30 -53.58
N LEU A 482 22.65 12.22 -52.96
CA LEU A 482 22.62 12.44 -51.51
C LEU A 482 21.23 12.90 -51.04
N GLN A 483 20.59 13.82 -51.76
CA GLN A 483 19.23 14.27 -51.44
C GLN A 483 18.20 13.13 -51.52
N ALA A 484 18.32 12.25 -52.53
CA ALA A 484 17.45 11.08 -52.64
C ALA A 484 17.70 10.08 -51.49
N TRP A 485 18.96 9.87 -51.11
CA TRP A 485 19.33 9.00 -50.00
C TRP A 485 18.78 9.50 -48.65
N PHE A 486 18.91 10.78 -48.34
CA PHE A 486 18.34 11.36 -47.11
C PHE A 486 16.81 11.27 -47.06
N ARG A 487 16.13 11.43 -48.19
CA ARG A 487 14.67 11.24 -48.27
C ARG A 487 14.26 9.79 -47.96
N GLU A 488 15.04 8.82 -48.40
CA GLU A 488 14.80 7.42 -48.12
C GLU A 488 15.05 7.08 -46.65
N ILE A 489 16.13 7.59 -46.05
CA ILE A 489 16.40 7.45 -44.61
C ILE A 489 15.28 8.06 -43.77
N SER A 490 14.81 9.26 -44.13
CA SER A 490 13.65 9.90 -43.46
C SER A 490 12.41 9.01 -43.51
N LYS A 491 12.09 8.45 -44.68
CA LYS A 491 10.97 7.50 -44.84
C LYS A 491 11.16 6.21 -44.02
N GLN A 492 12.40 5.72 -43.90
CA GLN A 492 12.70 4.55 -43.08
C GLN A 492 12.53 4.82 -41.58
N ILE A 493 12.87 6.03 -41.12
CA ILE A 493 12.64 6.49 -39.75
C ILE A 493 11.14 6.65 -39.48
N MET A 494 10.39 7.25 -40.40
CA MET A 494 8.92 7.39 -40.28
C MET A 494 8.16 6.04 -40.31
N SER A 495 8.77 4.99 -40.86
CA SER A 495 8.18 3.65 -40.96
C SER A 495 8.65 2.68 -39.86
N LEU A 496 9.32 3.18 -38.81
CA LEU A 496 9.62 2.37 -37.63
C LEU A 496 8.32 2.01 -36.92
N ASN A 497 8.01 0.71 -36.85
CA ASN A 497 6.90 0.19 -36.07
C ASN A 497 7.40 -0.17 -34.66
N TYR A 498 6.90 0.52 -33.65
CA TYR A 498 7.32 0.39 -32.26
C TYR A 498 6.64 -0.75 -31.49
N ASP A 499 5.64 -1.40 -32.09
CA ASP A 499 5.00 -2.59 -31.50
C ASP A 499 6.02 -3.72 -31.27
N ASP A 500 7.02 -3.83 -32.16
CA ASP A 500 8.20 -4.68 -31.98
C ASP A 500 9.43 -3.82 -31.70
N SER A 501 9.58 -3.44 -30.42
CA SER A 501 10.74 -2.69 -29.90
C SER A 501 12.09 -3.30 -30.27
N THR A 502 12.17 -4.61 -30.47
CA THR A 502 13.43 -5.29 -30.82
C THR A 502 13.75 -5.12 -32.30
N ALA A 503 12.78 -5.31 -33.18
CA ALA A 503 12.96 -5.08 -34.62
C ALA A 503 13.22 -3.59 -34.92
N ALA A 504 12.46 -2.70 -34.29
CA ALA A 504 12.64 -1.26 -34.42
C ALA A 504 14.00 -0.80 -33.86
N GLY A 505 14.44 -1.34 -32.72
CA GLY A 505 15.77 -1.09 -32.18
C GLY A 505 16.88 -1.51 -33.15
N ARG A 506 16.81 -2.71 -33.72
CA ARG A 506 17.79 -3.19 -34.72
C ARG A 506 17.81 -2.34 -35.99
N LYS A 507 16.65 -1.95 -36.52
CA LYS A 507 16.54 -1.09 -37.69
C LYS A 507 17.11 0.31 -37.41
N THR A 508 16.92 0.82 -36.19
CA THR A 508 17.51 2.10 -35.76
C THR A 508 19.04 2.04 -35.70
N VAL A 509 19.62 0.96 -35.18
CA VAL A 509 21.08 0.74 -35.18
C VAL A 509 21.63 0.73 -36.61
N GLN A 510 20.94 0.07 -37.55
CA GLN A 510 21.32 0.05 -38.96
C GLN A 510 21.30 1.47 -39.58
N LEU A 511 20.31 2.29 -39.22
CA LEU A 511 20.22 3.67 -39.69
C LEU A 511 21.35 4.55 -39.13
N ILE A 512 21.74 4.35 -37.87
CA ILE A 512 22.90 5.05 -37.27
C ILE A 512 24.17 4.70 -38.03
N GLN A 513 24.41 3.41 -38.25
CA GLN A 513 25.60 2.93 -38.97
C GLN A 513 25.62 3.48 -40.40
N ALA A 514 24.47 3.50 -41.09
CA ALA A 514 24.37 4.08 -42.42
C ALA A 514 24.68 5.60 -42.45
N LEU A 515 24.33 6.34 -41.40
CA LEU A 515 24.68 7.77 -41.24
C LEU A 515 26.16 7.99 -40.90
N GLU A 516 26.81 7.05 -40.22
CA GLU A 516 28.27 7.07 -39.99
C GLU A 516 29.03 6.81 -41.28
N GLU A 517 28.64 5.76 -42.02
CA GLU A 517 29.26 5.39 -43.30
C GLU A 517 29.12 6.51 -44.34
N VAL A 518 27.95 7.17 -44.42
CA VAL A 518 27.77 8.31 -45.35
C VAL A 518 28.61 9.52 -44.96
N GLN A 519 28.95 9.72 -43.68
CA GLN A 519 29.86 10.80 -43.30
C GLN A 519 31.29 10.56 -43.80
N GLU A 520 31.75 9.29 -43.82
CA GLU A 520 33.08 8.90 -44.30
C GLU A 520 33.21 8.95 -45.83
N PHE A 521 32.11 8.74 -46.56
CA PHE A 521 32.07 8.83 -48.02
C PHE A 521 31.75 10.25 -48.50
N HIS A 522 32.45 10.72 -49.54
CA HIS A 522 32.20 11.98 -50.30
C HIS A 522 32.75 13.31 -49.73
N GLN A 523 33.83 13.34 -48.93
CA GLN A 523 34.41 14.61 -48.43
C GLN A 523 33.39 15.53 -47.70
N LEU A 524 32.30 14.96 -47.17
CA LEU A 524 31.23 15.72 -46.48
C LEU A 524 31.72 16.37 -45.18
N GLU A 525 32.87 15.93 -44.67
CA GLU A 525 33.67 16.58 -43.63
C GLU A 525 33.97 18.06 -43.91
N THR A 526 34.01 18.45 -45.19
CA THR A 526 34.24 19.85 -45.60
C THR A 526 33.03 20.77 -45.34
N ASN A 527 31.84 20.21 -45.16
CA ASN A 527 30.61 20.96 -44.89
C ASN A 527 30.20 20.80 -43.41
N LEU A 528 30.60 21.77 -42.60
CA LEU A 528 30.33 21.80 -41.16
C LEU A 528 28.84 21.69 -40.82
N GLN A 529 27.95 22.26 -41.64
CA GLN A 529 26.50 22.21 -41.41
C GLN A 529 25.93 20.80 -41.61
N VAL A 530 26.39 20.10 -42.65
CA VAL A 530 25.99 18.71 -42.91
C VAL A 530 26.56 17.77 -41.84
N CYS A 531 27.81 17.98 -41.40
CA CYS A 531 28.41 17.22 -40.31
C CYS A 531 27.66 17.40 -38.98
N GLN A 532 27.29 18.64 -38.65
CA GLN A 532 26.50 18.93 -37.46
C GLN A 532 25.13 18.26 -37.53
N PHE A 533 24.45 18.32 -38.67
CA PHE A 533 23.15 17.68 -38.87
C PHE A 533 23.21 16.14 -38.77
N LEU A 534 24.21 15.51 -39.38
CA LEU A 534 24.44 14.06 -39.25
C LEU A 534 24.71 13.68 -37.80
N ALA A 535 25.50 14.49 -37.08
CA ALA A 535 25.75 14.30 -35.66
C ALA A 535 24.48 14.45 -34.82
N ASP A 536 23.66 15.47 -35.08
CA ASP A 536 22.38 15.69 -34.39
C ASP A 536 21.39 14.56 -34.69
N THR A 537 21.28 14.12 -35.96
CA THR A 537 20.42 12.99 -36.36
C THR A 537 20.84 11.69 -35.67
N ARG A 538 22.15 11.38 -35.64
CA ARG A 538 22.64 10.22 -34.89
C ARG A 538 22.37 10.36 -33.40
N LYS A 539 22.56 11.54 -32.82
CA LYS A 539 22.23 11.80 -31.40
C LYS A 539 20.75 11.52 -31.13
N PHE A 540 19.84 11.94 -32.00
CA PHE A 540 18.42 11.63 -31.90
C PHE A 540 18.12 10.14 -32.03
N LEU A 541 18.73 9.44 -33.00
CA LEU A 541 18.55 7.99 -33.15
C LEU A 541 19.12 7.20 -31.96
N HIS A 542 20.25 7.63 -31.39
CA HIS A 542 20.78 7.07 -30.15
C HIS A 542 19.85 7.30 -28.97
N GLN A 543 19.27 8.50 -28.84
CA GLN A 543 18.25 8.77 -27.83
C GLN A 543 17.03 7.88 -28.04
N MET A 544 16.60 7.70 -29.29
CA MET A 544 15.48 6.84 -29.66
C MET A 544 15.72 5.37 -29.27
N ILE A 545 16.93 4.82 -29.49
CA ILE A 545 17.30 3.46 -29.03
C ILE A 545 17.23 3.35 -27.50
N ARG A 546 17.69 4.37 -26.78
CA ARG A 546 17.64 4.38 -25.31
C ARG A 546 16.19 4.39 -24.80
N THR A 547 15.29 5.05 -25.51
CA THR A 547 13.88 5.18 -25.15
C THR A 547 13.00 4.02 -25.63
N ILE A 548 13.34 3.37 -26.75
CA ILE A 548 12.52 2.30 -27.36
C ILE A 548 12.40 1.04 -26.49
N ASN A 549 13.34 0.86 -25.58
CA ASN A 549 13.41 -0.28 -24.68
C ASN A 549 12.80 0.01 -23.29
N ILE A 550 12.27 1.23 -23.07
CA ILE A 550 11.56 1.54 -21.83
C ILE A 550 10.18 0.90 -21.91
N LYS A 551 9.96 -0.10 -21.06
CA LYS A 551 8.69 -0.80 -20.94
C LYS A 551 7.89 -0.23 -19.77
N GLU A 552 6.58 -0.10 -19.95
CA GLU A 552 5.64 0.19 -18.86
C GLU A 552 5.76 -0.83 -17.71
N GLU A 553 6.14 -2.06 -18.03
CA GLU A 553 6.48 -3.13 -17.08
C GLU A 553 7.51 -2.72 -16.01
N VAL A 554 8.44 -1.81 -16.34
CA VAL A 554 9.41 -1.26 -15.37
C VAL A 554 8.70 -0.45 -14.29
N LEU A 555 7.72 0.37 -14.66
CA LEU A 555 6.93 1.14 -13.70
C LEU A 555 6.05 0.24 -12.84
N ILE A 556 5.45 -0.80 -13.45
CA ILE A 556 4.68 -1.82 -12.72
C ILE A 556 5.58 -2.53 -11.70
N THR A 557 6.78 -2.92 -12.10
CA THR A 557 7.78 -3.53 -11.20
C THR A 557 8.13 -2.59 -10.05
N MET A 558 8.35 -1.31 -10.32
CA MET A 558 8.63 -0.32 -9.29
C MET A 558 7.47 -0.14 -8.32
N GLN A 559 6.22 -0.18 -8.79
CA GLN A 559 5.04 -0.10 -7.92
C GLN A 559 4.92 -1.34 -7.02
N ILE A 560 5.11 -2.55 -7.58
CA ILE A 560 5.05 -3.81 -6.80
C ILE A 560 6.16 -3.86 -5.74
N VAL A 561 7.39 -3.48 -6.10
CA VAL A 561 8.54 -3.51 -5.19
C VAL A 561 8.50 -2.35 -4.19
N GLY A 562 7.88 -1.24 -4.58
CA GLY A 562 7.75 -0.02 -3.79
C GLY A 562 6.64 -0.06 -2.75
N ASP A 563 5.86 -1.15 -2.66
CA ASP A 563 4.76 -1.22 -1.70
C ASP A 563 5.24 -1.11 -0.24
N LEU A 564 4.67 -0.13 0.49
CA LEU A 564 4.93 0.15 1.90
C LEU A 564 3.68 -0.06 2.77
N SER A 565 2.63 -0.71 2.23
CA SER A 565 1.38 -1.00 2.95
C SER A 565 1.61 -1.63 4.34
N TYR A 566 2.54 -2.58 4.45
CA TYR A 566 2.92 -3.29 5.68
C TYR A 566 3.40 -2.35 6.80
N ALA A 567 3.86 -1.15 6.47
CA ALA A 567 4.40 -0.20 7.42
C ALA A 567 3.37 0.78 7.97
N TRP A 568 2.11 0.74 7.50
CA TRP A 568 1.07 1.73 7.83
C TRP A 568 0.97 2.08 9.31
N GLN A 569 1.15 1.11 10.20
CA GLN A 569 1.17 1.34 11.65
C GLN A 569 2.56 1.32 12.27
N LEU A 570 3.49 0.60 11.63
CA LEU A 570 4.87 0.51 12.11
C LEU A 570 5.57 1.86 12.00
N ILE A 571 5.14 2.68 11.04
CA ILE A 571 5.68 4.00 10.80
C ILE A 571 5.53 4.92 12.02
N ASP A 572 4.49 4.72 12.84
CA ASP A 572 4.24 5.54 14.02
C ASP A 572 5.39 5.44 15.05
N SER A 573 6.08 4.29 15.11
CA SER A 573 7.27 4.11 15.97
C SER A 573 8.43 5.02 15.59
N PHE A 574 8.46 5.54 14.36
CA PHE A 574 9.46 6.48 13.88
C PHE A 574 9.04 7.94 14.05
N THR A 575 7.81 8.23 14.51
CA THR A 575 7.29 9.61 14.64
C THR A 575 8.24 10.51 15.42
N SER A 576 8.73 10.05 16.59
CA SER A 576 9.66 10.84 17.41
C SER A 576 11.00 11.10 16.69
N ILE A 577 11.49 10.12 15.91
CA ILE A 577 12.72 10.26 15.12
C ILE A 577 12.50 11.25 13.97
N MET A 578 11.35 11.19 13.30
CA MET A 578 10.96 12.15 12.24
C MET A 578 10.91 13.57 12.79
N GLN A 579 10.21 13.77 13.91
CA GLN A 579 10.04 15.08 14.53
C GLN A 579 11.38 15.69 14.96
N GLU A 580 12.25 14.89 15.60
CA GLU A 580 13.59 15.34 15.98
C GLU A 580 14.47 15.66 14.77
N SER A 581 14.37 14.87 13.69
CA SER A 581 15.12 15.12 12.45
C SER A 581 14.70 16.44 11.78
N ILE A 582 13.40 16.78 11.80
CA ILE A 582 12.88 18.06 11.30
C ILE A 582 13.41 19.22 12.17
N ARG A 583 13.41 19.05 13.49
CA ARG A 583 13.91 20.06 14.44
C ARG A 583 15.38 20.38 14.19
N VAL A 584 16.20 19.38 13.92
CA VAL A 584 17.64 19.55 13.63
C VAL A 584 17.86 20.13 12.23
N SER A 585 17.13 19.67 11.22
CA SER A 585 17.31 20.11 9.84
C SER A 585 15.96 20.23 9.11
N PRO A 586 15.42 21.46 8.94
CA PRO A 586 14.14 21.69 8.28
C PRO A 586 14.07 21.17 6.82
N SER A 587 15.20 21.07 6.13
CA SER A 587 15.27 20.52 4.76
C SER A 587 14.89 19.03 4.66
N MET A 588 14.88 18.31 5.79
CA MET A 588 14.45 16.90 5.85
C MET A 588 12.99 16.70 5.44
N VAL A 589 12.17 17.74 5.51
CA VAL A 589 10.76 17.71 5.08
C VAL A 589 10.65 17.29 3.60
N THR A 590 11.61 17.65 2.75
CA THR A 590 11.62 17.24 1.34
C THR A 590 11.75 15.72 1.18
N LYS A 591 12.62 15.07 1.97
CA LYS A 591 12.75 13.59 1.95
C LYS A 591 11.53 12.92 2.57
N LEU A 592 10.98 13.50 3.63
CA LEU A 592 9.75 13.00 4.26
C LEU A 592 8.55 13.02 3.30
N ARG A 593 8.46 14.02 2.41
CA ARG A 593 7.44 14.04 1.35
C ARG A 593 7.47 12.77 0.52
N ALA A 594 8.64 12.33 0.07
CA ALA A 594 8.78 11.10 -0.70
C ALA A 594 8.35 9.86 0.12
N THR A 595 8.69 9.81 1.41
CA THR A 595 8.25 8.73 2.31
C THR A 595 6.74 8.71 2.52
N PHE A 596 6.08 9.87 2.67
CA PHE A 596 4.62 9.95 2.78
C PHE A 596 3.92 9.55 1.48
N LEU A 597 4.47 9.92 0.32
CA LEU A 597 3.97 9.47 -0.98
C LEU A 597 4.12 7.95 -1.14
N LYS A 598 5.24 7.39 -0.69
CA LYS A 598 5.45 5.93 -0.65
C LYS A 598 4.44 5.24 0.29
N LEU A 599 4.16 5.83 1.46
CA LEU A 599 3.16 5.32 2.39
C LEU A 599 1.74 5.32 1.79
N ALA A 600 1.48 6.19 0.81
CA ALA A 600 0.21 6.21 0.10
C ALA A 600 -0.04 4.95 -0.77
N SER A 601 1.00 4.16 -1.08
CA SER A 601 0.85 2.87 -1.81
C SER A 601 -0.12 1.92 -1.11
N ALA A 602 -0.26 2.10 0.21
CA ALA A 602 -1.19 1.33 0.98
C ALA A 602 -2.60 1.44 0.35
N LEU A 603 -3.02 2.64 -0.05
CA LEU A 603 -4.39 2.93 -0.52
C LEU A 603 -4.73 2.25 -1.87
N ASP A 604 -3.74 1.73 -2.59
CA ASP A 604 -3.94 1.21 -3.95
C ASP A 604 -4.88 0.00 -3.98
N LEU A 605 -4.66 -1.03 -3.13
CA LEU A 605 -5.53 -2.21 -3.13
C LEU A 605 -6.99 -1.92 -2.74
N PRO A 606 -7.28 -1.17 -1.65
CA PRO A 606 -8.68 -0.94 -1.25
C PRO A 606 -9.49 -0.21 -2.31
N LEU A 607 -8.82 0.66 -3.06
CA LEU A 607 -9.46 1.48 -4.07
C LEU A 607 -9.50 0.79 -5.42
N LEU A 608 -8.62 -0.18 -5.69
CA LEU A 608 -8.53 -0.86 -6.99
C LEU A 608 -9.87 -1.45 -7.42
N ARG A 609 -10.46 -2.30 -6.58
CA ARG A 609 -11.71 -3.01 -6.92
C ARG A 609 -12.91 -2.09 -6.92
N ILE A 610 -12.90 -1.06 -6.07
CA ILE A 610 -13.95 -0.04 -6.04
C ILE A 610 -13.94 0.78 -7.34
N ASN A 611 -12.75 1.16 -7.80
CA ASN A 611 -12.56 1.87 -9.05
C ASN A 611 -12.92 0.99 -10.26
N GLN A 612 -12.47 -0.27 -10.31
CA GLN A 612 -12.83 -1.22 -11.36
C GLN A 612 -14.34 -1.45 -11.46
N ALA A 613 -15.05 -1.45 -10.33
CA ALA A 613 -16.50 -1.59 -10.29
C ALA A 613 -17.27 -0.30 -10.60
N ASN A 614 -16.59 0.83 -10.80
CA ASN A 614 -17.18 2.17 -10.92
C ASN A 614 -18.17 2.48 -9.78
N SER A 615 -17.84 2.06 -8.55
CA SER A 615 -18.73 2.22 -7.40
C SER A 615 -18.78 3.69 -6.93
N PRO A 616 -19.97 4.20 -6.54
CA PRO A 616 -20.09 5.54 -5.94
C PRO A 616 -19.31 5.69 -4.62
N ASP A 617 -18.95 4.57 -3.97
CA ASP A 617 -18.22 4.57 -2.70
C ASP A 617 -16.75 5.00 -2.85
N LEU A 618 -16.21 5.06 -4.09
CA LEU A 618 -14.81 5.40 -4.35
C LEU A 618 -14.39 6.70 -3.67
N LEU A 619 -15.22 7.74 -3.77
CA LEU A 619 -14.94 9.03 -3.16
C LEU A 619 -14.89 8.93 -1.63
N SER A 620 -15.89 8.29 -1.03
CA SER A 620 -16.01 8.14 0.43
C SER A 620 -14.86 7.33 1.02
N VAL A 621 -14.50 6.21 0.40
CA VAL A 621 -13.42 5.34 0.85
C VAL A 621 -12.06 6.01 0.66
N SER A 622 -11.84 6.66 -0.48
CA SER A 622 -10.61 7.43 -0.75
C SER A 622 -10.44 8.57 0.26
N GLN A 623 -11.50 9.32 0.57
CA GLN A 623 -11.48 10.39 1.58
C GLN A 623 -11.11 9.88 2.97
N TYR A 624 -11.60 8.69 3.36
CA TYR A 624 -11.25 8.10 4.65
C TYR A 624 -9.75 7.79 4.75
N TYR A 625 -9.21 6.99 3.83
CA TYR A 625 -7.80 6.59 3.92
C TYR A 625 -6.82 7.75 3.67
N SER A 626 -7.16 8.67 2.76
CA SER A 626 -6.36 9.88 2.56
C SER A 626 -6.42 10.80 3.78
N GLY A 627 -7.58 10.89 4.44
CA GLY A 627 -7.76 11.60 5.71
C GLY A 627 -6.85 11.06 6.81
N GLU A 628 -6.76 9.73 6.94
CA GLU A 628 -5.85 9.07 7.89
C GLU A 628 -4.38 9.38 7.60
N LEU A 629 -3.97 9.32 6.33
CA LEU A 629 -2.61 9.69 5.93
C LEU A 629 -2.32 11.16 6.26
N VAL A 630 -3.25 12.07 5.95
CA VAL A 630 -3.11 13.50 6.23
C VAL A 630 -3.05 13.76 7.74
N SER A 631 -3.86 13.06 8.53
CA SER A 631 -3.84 13.13 10.00
C SER A 631 -2.45 12.75 10.53
N TYR A 632 -1.88 11.66 10.03
CA TYR A 632 -0.53 11.24 10.38
C TYR A 632 0.54 12.26 9.96
N VAL A 633 0.48 12.78 8.73
CA VAL A 633 1.40 13.83 8.25
C VAL A 633 1.32 15.06 9.16
N ARG A 634 0.11 15.49 9.56
CA ARG A 634 -0.08 16.61 10.51
C ARG A 634 0.56 16.33 11.86
N LYS A 635 0.39 15.12 12.41
CA LYS A 635 1.03 14.68 13.66
C LYS A 635 2.56 14.80 13.57
N VAL A 636 3.17 14.38 12.45
CA VAL A 636 4.63 14.49 12.26
C VAL A 636 5.07 15.95 12.12
N LEU A 637 4.37 16.76 11.33
CA LEU A 637 4.74 18.15 11.04
C LEU A 637 4.42 19.13 12.18
N GLN A 638 3.63 18.72 13.18
CA GLN A 638 3.30 19.53 14.36
C GLN A 638 4.53 20.05 15.12
N ILE A 639 5.67 19.39 15.00
CA ILE A 639 6.94 19.83 15.59
C ILE A 639 7.44 21.17 15.02
N ILE A 640 7.04 21.53 13.80
CA ILE A 640 7.47 22.77 13.12
C ILE A 640 6.90 23.99 13.87
N PRO A 641 5.57 24.15 14.02
CA PRO A 641 5.04 25.27 14.80
C PRO A 641 5.52 25.23 16.26
N GLU A 642 5.62 24.05 16.88
CA GLU A 642 6.14 23.93 18.26
C GLU A 642 7.57 24.49 18.39
N SER A 643 8.45 24.14 17.46
CA SER A 643 9.83 24.63 17.44
C SER A 643 9.88 26.14 17.17
N MET A 644 9.04 26.66 16.27
CA MET A 644 8.92 28.09 15.99
C MET A 644 8.47 28.89 17.23
N PHE A 645 7.43 28.42 17.93
CA PHE A 645 6.95 29.07 19.16
C PHE A 645 7.98 28.99 20.29
N THR A 646 8.73 27.88 20.37
CA THR A 646 9.83 27.74 21.34
C THR A 646 10.94 28.76 21.06
N SER A 647 11.32 28.96 19.79
CA SER A 647 12.27 29.99 19.39
C SER A 647 11.76 31.41 19.67
N LEU A 648 10.48 31.69 19.37
CA LEU A 648 9.86 32.97 19.72
C LEU A 648 9.86 33.24 21.22
N LEU A 649 9.56 32.23 22.04
CA LEU A 649 9.62 32.34 23.51
C LEU A 649 11.03 32.70 23.98
N LYS A 650 12.07 32.09 23.39
CA LYS A 650 13.47 32.44 23.67
C LYS A 650 13.79 33.88 23.28
N ILE A 651 13.34 34.34 22.10
CA ILE A 651 13.51 35.74 21.66
C ILE A 651 12.84 36.70 22.63
N ILE A 652 11.58 36.42 23.01
CA ILE A 652 10.83 37.26 23.95
C ILE A 652 11.57 37.33 25.28
N LYS A 653 12.03 36.19 25.82
CA LYS A 653 12.79 36.15 27.07
C LYS A 653 14.07 36.98 26.98
N LEU A 654 14.85 36.80 25.91
CA LEU A 654 16.06 37.58 25.66
C LEU A 654 15.76 39.08 25.59
N GLN A 655 14.73 39.49 24.84
CA GLN A 655 14.34 40.90 24.70
C GLN A 655 13.79 41.54 25.97
N THR A 656 13.18 40.75 26.87
CA THR A 656 12.52 41.28 28.07
C THR A 656 13.39 41.23 29.32
N HIS A 657 14.28 40.26 29.44
CA HIS A 657 15.05 40.02 30.67
C HIS A 657 16.56 40.19 30.49
N ASP A 658 17.11 39.88 29.32
CA ASP A 658 18.57 39.77 29.13
C ASP A 658 19.17 40.93 28.29
N ILE A 659 18.42 41.44 27.32
CA ILE A 659 18.83 42.54 26.44
C ILE A 659 18.40 43.87 27.07
N ILE A 660 19.37 44.75 27.25
CA ILE A 660 19.17 46.11 27.76
C ILE A 660 18.57 46.96 26.64
N GLU A 661 17.50 47.68 26.96
CA GLU A 661 16.86 48.61 26.02
C GLU A 661 17.82 49.75 25.66
N VAL A 662 17.97 50.02 24.36
CA VAL A 662 18.91 51.03 23.85
C VAL A 662 18.31 52.43 24.01
N PRO A 663 18.96 53.36 24.74
CA PRO A 663 18.43 54.72 24.92
C PRO A 663 18.48 55.53 23.63
N THR A 664 17.62 56.55 23.53
CA THR A 664 17.49 57.42 22.34
C THR A 664 18.74 58.27 22.03
N ARG A 665 19.66 58.43 22.99
CA ARG A 665 21.00 59.02 22.80
C ARG A 665 22.03 58.16 23.51
N LEU A 666 23.07 57.73 22.78
CA LEU A 666 24.10 56.84 23.27
C LEU A 666 25.49 57.40 22.94
N ASP A 667 26.36 57.49 23.95
CA ASP A 667 27.76 57.85 23.77
C ASP A 667 28.50 56.74 23.00
N LYS A 668 29.39 57.14 22.08
CA LYS A 668 30.09 56.21 21.16
C LYS A 668 30.89 55.13 21.90
N ASP A 669 31.36 55.42 23.10
CA ASP A 669 32.18 54.51 23.91
C ASP A 669 31.34 53.41 24.59
N LYS A 670 30.03 53.62 24.77
CA LYS A 670 29.09 52.65 25.38
C LYS A 670 28.43 51.72 24.36
N LEU A 671 28.70 51.93 23.08
CA LEU A 671 28.07 51.21 21.97
C LEU A 671 28.31 49.70 22.03
N ARG A 672 29.51 49.29 22.50
CA ARG A 672 29.86 47.87 22.67
C ARG A 672 29.08 47.19 23.79
N ASP A 673 28.77 47.92 24.86
CA ASP A 673 28.06 47.39 26.04
C ASP A 673 26.57 47.16 25.74
N TYR A 674 25.95 48.06 24.95
CA TYR A 674 24.55 47.94 24.52
C TYR A 674 24.35 47.06 23.28
N ALA A 675 25.41 46.78 22.52
CA ALA A 675 25.33 45.87 21.37
C ALA A 675 24.96 44.45 21.80
N GLN A 676 25.40 44.00 22.99
CA GLN A 676 25.10 42.69 23.58
C GLN A 676 25.12 41.55 22.54
N LEU A 677 26.19 41.49 21.75
CA LEU A 677 26.29 40.58 20.61
C LEU A 677 26.12 39.11 21.02
N GLY A 678 26.66 38.70 22.17
CA GLY A 678 26.53 37.32 22.68
C GLY A 678 25.06 36.85 22.79
N PRO A 679 24.24 37.47 23.65
CA PRO A 679 22.81 37.16 23.75
C PRO A 679 22.04 37.28 22.42
N ARG A 680 22.47 38.20 21.52
CA ARG A 680 21.84 38.37 20.20
C ARG A 680 22.25 37.30 19.17
N TYR A 681 23.34 36.56 19.39
CA TYR A 681 23.79 35.46 18.53
C TYR A 681 23.26 34.08 18.99
N GLU A 682 22.56 34.00 20.13
CA GLU A 682 22.04 32.73 20.68
C GLU A 682 20.79 32.19 19.95
N VAL A 683 20.16 32.98 19.08
CA VAL A 683 18.92 32.61 18.37
C VAL A 683 19.10 32.66 16.87
#